data_AF-A0AA89C1Q7-F1
#
_entry.id   AF-A0AA89C1Q7-F1
#
_cell.length_a   1.000
_cell.length_b   1.000
_cell.length_c   1.000
_cell.angle_alpha   90.00
_cell.angle_beta   90.00
_cell.angle_gamma   90.00
#
_symmetry.space_group_name_H-M   'P 1'
#
loop_
_entity.id
_entity.type
_entity.pdbx_description
1 polymer ?
#
loop_
_entity_poly.entity_id
_entity_poly.type
_entity_poly.pdbx_seq_one_letter_code
_entity_poly.pdbx_strand_id
1 'polypeptide(L)'
;MSKPKEQTNFAALYADLSRFSQSQEYQRALKVANRIVHEAPKDSKGFQCKIVLLLKLERFEDALVQINKNKELEDFVKFEKAYCEYRLNKTEEALATLSTLYRLEKYQECYDLYRDVIKNSEDDFDEERETNLSAVIASLQLWSGQEMENPGFKEHSYEICYNTACYLIGKGDFKAAEQKLRRAEVFCRKSFEDDPDVTEEEIEDELAIIRVQLAFTLQKLGKNEEAMQLYNLVFKNKPSDVGLVAVASNNVVTLNKDQNVFDSKKKMKAATAENLKQKLTAQQKQKININQCLLHMYSNQGQQCHQLAAQLTTDYPELDSPVLIEAAQYAKEKNLDKAIQMLQDYVEDNPEKAVSTKLVMVQLHLTQGGVYKACDCLKSLGDLQYKQGVVSALVTLYLSQEDKDSASEVLVKTVKWYKANQPKSKDLPVILKANADFHLKIGEPKIAAEMFEDLRKQNPKDSRVLAQLITAYSQFDPDKAKSLSKDLPSVGEIAQDIDVDQLEASFSTLGPKYMKKKGDTQPSPGPSGDMIITKSKKKRKKKGKMPKNPDAELDPERWLPRRERSYYRGKRRDKRKDIFKGSQGAAQASADLDASKTATPGSGSEAGSPRPGSVASPTPTPTPGPQVQGPRQQKPAQAQKKKKKKGGGKW
;
A
#
# COMPACT_ATOMS: atom_id res chain seq x y z
N MET A 1 -7.31 79.74 12.10
CA MET A 1 -6.93 79.21 13.43
C MET A 1 -6.93 77.70 13.36
N SER A 2 -5.75 77.09 13.24
CA SER A 2 -5.60 75.63 13.31
C SER A 2 -5.90 75.19 14.74
N LYS A 3 -6.85 74.26 14.93
CA LYS A 3 -7.09 73.63 16.24
C LYS A 3 -5.75 73.09 16.78
N PRO A 4 -5.47 73.22 18.09
CA PRO A 4 -4.33 72.53 18.68
C PRO A 4 -4.54 71.03 18.42
N LYS A 5 -3.55 70.37 17.80
CA LYS A 5 -3.55 68.90 17.77
C LYS A 5 -3.50 68.44 19.23
N GLU A 6 -4.55 67.79 19.70
CA GLU A 6 -4.53 67.08 20.98
C GLU A 6 -3.26 66.22 21.01
N GLN A 7 -2.45 66.41 22.03
CA GLN A 7 -1.23 65.63 22.20
C GLN A 7 -1.65 64.17 22.45
N THR A 8 -1.40 63.30 21.48
CA THR A 8 -1.74 61.87 21.57
C THR A 8 -1.08 61.29 22.81
N ASN A 9 -1.89 60.85 23.79
CA ASN A 9 -1.40 60.22 25.01
C ASN A 9 -1.05 58.75 24.74
N PHE A 10 0.18 58.52 24.25
CA PHE A 10 0.68 57.18 23.95
C PHE A 10 0.69 56.24 25.16
N ALA A 11 0.93 56.75 26.37
CA ALA A 11 0.92 55.93 27.58
C ALA A 11 -0.46 55.30 27.85
N ALA A 12 -1.53 56.07 27.66
CA ALA A 12 -2.89 55.57 27.75
C ALA A 12 -3.20 54.53 26.66
N LEU A 13 -2.76 54.77 25.42
CA LEU A 13 -2.97 53.82 24.32
C LEU A 13 -2.23 52.49 24.56
N TYR A 14 -1.00 52.52 25.05
CA TYR A 14 -0.25 51.30 25.39
C TYR A 14 -0.87 50.56 26.59
N ALA A 15 -1.42 51.28 27.57
CA ALA A 15 -2.15 50.66 28.69
C ALA A 15 -3.43 49.96 28.20
N ASP A 16 -4.21 50.61 27.33
CA ASP A 16 -5.40 49.99 26.72
C ASP A 16 -5.03 48.78 25.87
N LEU A 17 -3.95 48.86 25.07
CA LEU A 17 -3.45 47.76 24.26
C LEU A 17 -3.06 46.56 25.13
N SER A 18 -2.33 46.80 26.22
CA SER A 18 -1.96 45.75 27.17
C SER A 18 -3.19 45.11 27.81
N ARG A 19 -4.15 45.92 28.27
CA ARG A 19 -5.40 45.41 28.87
C ARG A 19 -6.16 44.52 27.89
N PHE A 20 -6.42 44.99 26.67
CA PHE A 20 -7.16 44.21 25.68
C PHE A 20 -6.40 42.95 25.25
N SER A 21 -5.07 42.98 25.21
CA SER A 21 -4.26 41.79 24.88
C SER A 21 -4.32 40.74 25.99
N GLN A 22 -4.24 41.14 27.27
CA GLN A 22 -4.38 40.24 28.42
C GLN A 22 -5.78 39.62 28.50
N SER A 23 -6.81 40.36 28.14
CA SER A 23 -8.19 39.86 28.05
C SER A 23 -8.48 39.07 26.76
N GLN A 24 -7.47 38.82 25.91
CA GLN A 24 -7.59 38.15 24.61
C GLN A 24 -8.57 38.82 23.62
N GLU A 25 -8.89 40.10 23.83
CA GLU A 25 -9.75 40.91 22.96
C GLU A 25 -8.94 41.45 21.76
N TYR A 26 -8.32 40.56 21.00
CA TYR A 26 -7.30 40.91 20.01
C TYR A 26 -7.81 41.86 18.91
N GLN A 27 -9.10 41.79 18.53
CA GLN A 27 -9.69 42.73 17.58
C GLN A 27 -9.74 44.16 18.10
N ARG A 28 -10.01 44.35 19.41
CA ARG A 28 -10.02 45.69 20.04
C ARG A 28 -8.60 46.19 20.23
N ALA A 29 -7.70 45.32 20.71
CA ALA A 29 -6.28 45.62 20.80
C ALA A 29 -5.69 46.06 19.45
N LEU A 30 -6.08 45.39 18.34
CA LEU A 30 -5.61 45.72 16.99
C LEU A 30 -6.06 47.12 16.55
N LYS A 31 -7.28 47.55 16.92
CA LYS A 31 -7.73 48.93 16.65
C LYS A 31 -6.86 49.96 17.37
N VAL A 32 -6.50 49.69 18.62
CA VAL A 32 -5.60 50.56 19.40
C VAL A 32 -4.20 50.57 18.80
N ALA A 33 -3.65 49.42 18.44
CA ALA A 33 -2.35 49.29 17.78
C ALA A 33 -2.30 50.05 16.44
N ASN A 34 -3.36 49.98 15.64
CA ASN A 34 -3.47 50.76 14.40
C ASN A 34 -3.43 52.27 14.66
N ARG A 35 -4.05 52.76 15.74
CA ARG A 35 -4.00 54.18 16.12
C ARG A 35 -2.59 54.59 16.53
N ILE A 36 -1.88 53.77 17.31
CA ILE A 36 -0.49 54.03 17.70
C ILE A 36 0.40 54.14 16.47
N VAL A 37 0.33 53.17 15.55
CA VAL A 37 1.14 53.16 14.31
C VAL A 37 0.76 54.29 13.36
N HIS A 38 -0.50 54.74 13.35
CA HIS A 38 -0.91 55.89 12.55
C HIS A 38 -0.30 57.21 13.06
N GLU A 39 -0.31 57.42 14.37
CA GLU A 39 0.21 58.63 15.02
C GLU A 39 1.74 58.62 15.11
N ALA A 40 2.35 57.44 15.22
CA ALA A 40 3.80 57.24 15.25
C ALA A 40 4.23 56.13 14.26
N PRO A 41 4.36 56.42 12.95
CA PRO A 41 4.67 55.41 11.93
C PRO A 41 6.03 54.71 12.06
N LYS A 42 6.96 55.31 12.81
CA LYS A 42 8.31 54.77 13.06
C LYS A 42 8.44 54.07 14.42
N ASP A 43 7.34 53.94 15.17
CA ASP A 43 7.34 53.23 16.45
C ASP A 43 7.41 51.71 16.21
N SER A 44 8.61 51.15 16.38
CA SER A 44 8.87 49.72 16.17
C SER A 44 8.06 48.83 17.12
N LYS A 45 7.84 49.27 18.37
CA LYS A 45 7.08 48.49 19.37
C LYS A 45 5.60 48.47 19.03
N GLY A 46 5.04 49.62 18.65
CA GLY A 46 3.64 49.73 18.21
C GLY A 46 3.39 48.91 16.96
N PHE A 47 4.34 48.92 16.02
CA PHE A 47 4.31 48.10 14.82
C PHE A 47 4.38 46.60 15.14
N GLN A 48 5.31 46.16 15.99
CA GLN A 48 5.40 44.77 16.40
C GLN A 48 4.11 44.30 17.09
N CYS A 49 3.55 45.08 18.03
CA CYS A 49 2.27 44.75 18.65
C CYS A 49 1.16 44.57 17.61
N LYS A 50 1.08 45.46 16.61
CA LYS A 50 0.11 45.33 15.51
C LYS A 50 0.31 44.03 14.74
N ILE A 51 1.55 43.67 14.40
CA ILE A 51 1.86 42.43 13.67
C ILE A 51 1.47 41.21 14.53
N VAL A 52 1.92 41.11 15.77
CA VAL A 52 1.58 39.99 16.68
C VAL A 52 0.06 39.84 16.83
N LEU A 53 -0.69 40.94 16.93
CA LEU A 53 -2.15 40.91 17.00
C LEU A 53 -2.78 40.38 15.71
N LEU A 54 -2.23 40.70 14.53
CA LEU A 54 -2.67 40.10 13.26
C LEU A 54 -2.38 38.60 13.23
N LEU A 55 -1.24 38.14 13.74
CA LEU A 55 -0.91 36.71 13.86
C LEU A 55 -1.88 35.98 14.80
N LYS A 56 -2.19 36.55 15.98
CA LYS A 56 -3.16 35.99 16.94
C LYS A 56 -4.58 35.92 16.38
N LEU A 57 -4.90 36.75 15.40
CA LEU A 57 -6.17 36.74 14.65
C LEU A 57 -6.11 35.89 13.38
N GLU A 58 -5.01 35.16 13.15
CA GLU A 58 -4.75 34.34 11.98
C GLU A 58 -4.79 35.09 10.63
N ARG A 59 -4.53 36.41 10.66
CA ARG A 59 -4.51 37.29 9.48
C ARG A 59 -3.09 37.43 8.93
N PHE A 60 -2.51 36.31 8.49
CA PHE A 60 -1.10 36.22 8.08
C PHE A 60 -0.81 37.04 6.81
N GLU A 61 -1.70 37.03 5.81
CA GLU A 61 -1.55 37.86 4.61
C GLU A 61 -1.52 39.35 4.95
N ASP A 62 -2.44 39.78 5.82
CA ASP A 62 -2.51 41.18 6.23
C ASP A 62 -1.24 41.60 6.97
N ALA A 63 -0.75 40.76 7.89
CA ALA A 63 0.51 40.99 8.57
C ALA A 63 1.66 41.13 7.57
N LEU A 64 1.79 40.20 6.62
CA LEU A 64 2.86 40.23 5.61
C LEU A 64 2.76 41.46 4.71
N VAL A 65 1.54 41.88 4.33
CA VAL A 65 1.32 43.13 3.57
C VAL A 65 1.77 44.35 4.38
N GLN A 66 1.52 44.40 5.69
CA GLN A 66 1.97 45.51 6.53
C GLN A 66 3.49 45.53 6.69
N ILE A 67 4.13 44.37 6.85
CA ILE A 67 5.58 44.22 6.95
C ILE A 67 6.25 44.71 5.66
N ASN A 68 5.81 44.21 4.51
CA ASN A 68 6.38 44.58 3.21
C ASN A 68 6.21 46.07 2.86
N LYS A 69 5.18 46.73 3.40
CA LYS A 69 4.97 48.18 3.25
C LYS A 69 5.89 49.03 4.13
N ASN A 70 6.42 48.48 5.22
CA ASN A 70 7.22 49.18 6.23
C ASN A 70 8.60 48.53 6.38
N LYS A 71 9.37 48.50 5.29
CA LYS A 71 10.69 47.83 5.24
C LYS A 71 11.69 48.33 6.29
N GLU A 72 11.61 49.61 6.68
CA GLU A 72 12.46 50.19 7.75
C GLU A 72 12.25 49.53 9.11
N LEU A 73 11.09 48.90 9.35
CA LEU A 73 10.75 48.23 10.61
C LEU A 73 10.81 46.70 10.51
N GLU A 74 11.15 46.16 9.33
CA GLU A 74 11.17 44.71 9.07
C GLU A 74 12.13 43.97 10.00
N ASP A 75 13.29 44.56 10.29
CA ASP A 75 14.32 43.97 11.16
C ASP A 75 13.80 43.66 12.58
N PHE A 76 12.79 44.40 13.06
CA PHE A 76 12.20 44.20 14.39
C PHE A 76 11.13 43.11 14.43
N VAL A 77 10.68 42.61 13.27
CA VAL A 77 9.59 41.63 13.14
C VAL A 77 9.96 40.46 12.23
N LYS A 78 11.27 40.15 12.13
CA LYS A 78 11.78 39.06 11.28
C LYS A 78 11.16 37.70 11.61
N PHE A 79 11.01 37.39 12.90
CA PHE A 79 10.38 36.15 13.33
C PHE A 79 8.92 36.08 12.87
N GLU A 80 8.15 37.14 13.10
CA GLU A 80 6.74 37.21 12.71
C GLU A 80 6.57 37.18 11.19
N LYS A 81 7.49 37.80 10.43
CA LYS A 81 7.55 37.72 8.97
C LYS A 81 7.75 36.28 8.51
N ALA A 82 8.79 35.60 9.01
CA ALA A 82 9.08 34.21 8.66
C ALA A 82 7.91 33.28 9.06
N TYR A 83 7.27 33.54 10.21
CA TYR A 83 6.09 32.80 10.65
C TYR A 83 4.90 33.00 9.71
N CYS A 84 4.64 34.23 9.25
CA CYS A 84 3.61 34.48 8.23
C CYS A 84 3.93 33.76 6.93
N GLU A 85 5.15 33.89 6.42
CA GLU A 85 5.60 33.19 5.20
C GLU A 85 5.42 31.67 5.35
N TYR A 86 5.80 31.11 6.50
CA TYR A 86 5.61 29.70 6.83
C TYR A 86 4.13 29.28 6.84
N ARG A 87 3.26 30.04 7.51
CA ARG A 87 1.80 29.76 7.57
C ARG A 87 1.13 29.89 6.20
N LEU A 88 1.68 30.72 5.32
CA LEU A 88 1.24 30.91 3.93
C LEU A 88 1.89 29.95 2.94
N ASN A 89 2.61 28.94 3.43
CA ASN A 89 3.36 27.97 2.64
C ASN A 89 4.38 28.59 1.65
N LYS A 90 4.92 29.74 1.99
CA LYS A 90 6.06 30.39 1.32
C LYS A 90 7.35 29.94 2.00
N THR A 91 7.65 28.65 1.90
CA THR A 91 8.70 27.99 2.72
C THR A 91 10.12 28.41 2.33
N GLU A 92 10.36 28.77 1.07
CA GLU A 92 11.67 29.27 0.62
C GLU A 92 11.92 30.69 1.12
N GLU A 93 10.90 31.54 1.07
CA GLU A 93 10.93 32.89 1.61
C GLU A 93 11.05 32.86 3.13
N ALA A 94 10.29 31.97 3.79
CA ALA A 94 10.40 31.74 5.22
C ALA A 94 11.84 31.37 5.59
N LEU A 95 12.49 30.42 4.87
CA LEU A 95 13.89 30.04 5.07
C LEU A 95 14.84 31.23 4.89
N ALA A 96 14.65 32.04 3.84
CA ALA A 96 15.46 33.21 3.57
C ALA A 96 15.34 34.26 4.69
N THR A 97 14.16 34.37 5.31
CA THR A 97 13.89 35.24 6.46
C THR A 97 14.41 34.64 7.77
N LEU A 98 14.20 33.33 8.00
CA LEU A 98 14.58 32.58 9.20
C LEU A 98 14.64 31.06 8.90
N SER A 99 15.61 30.33 9.44
CA SER A 99 15.88 28.94 9.08
C SER A 99 14.73 27.92 9.34
N THR A 100 13.78 27.75 8.43
CA THR A 100 12.76 26.67 8.47
C THR A 100 13.24 25.42 7.73
N LEU A 101 13.71 24.41 8.46
CA LEU A 101 14.48 23.29 7.90
C LEU A 101 13.64 22.02 7.58
N TYR A 102 12.68 21.67 8.45
CA TYR A 102 11.96 20.38 8.34
C TYR A 102 11.12 20.24 7.06
N ARG A 103 10.34 21.27 6.69
CA ARG A 103 9.50 21.24 5.48
C ARG A 103 10.29 21.21 4.17
N LEU A 104 11.56 21.61 4.22
CA LEU A 104 12.49 21.56 3.09
C LEU A 104 13.28 20.24 3.06
N GLU A 105 12.90 19.27 3.89
CA GLU A 105 13.53 17.94 3.97
C GLU A 105 15.01 17.99 4.37
N LYS A 106 15.45 19.10 4.99
CA LYS A 106 16.79 19.29 5.55
C LYS A 106 16.87 18.69 6.95
N TYR A 107 16.64 17.38 7.05
CA TYR A 107 16.45 16.70 8.33
C TYR A 107 17.71 16.70 9.20
N GLN A 108 18.91 16.65 8.62
CA GLN A 108 20.16 16.67 9.40
C GLN A 108 20.35 18.02 10.11
N GLU A 109 20.25 19.13 9.37
CA GLU A 109 20.32 20.48 9.96
C GLU A 109 19.21 20.67 11.02
N CYS A 110 18.03 20.13 10.76
CA CYS A 110 16.90 20.18 11.71
C CYS A 110 17.17 19.40 13.00
N TYR A 111 17.86 18.25 12.90
CA TYR A 111 18.23 17.42 14.05
C TYR A 111 19.22 18.17 14.95
N ASP A 112 20.25 18.76 14.36
CA ASP A 112 21.27 19.51 15.09
C ASP A 112 20.67 20.72 15.81
N LEU A 113 19.73 21.42 15.15
CA LEU A 113 18.99 22.54 15.76
C LEU A 113 18.12 22.09 16.94
N TYR A 114 17.32 21.02 16.80
CA TYR A 114 16.47 20.55 17.91
C TYR A 114 17.28 20.10 19.11
N ARG A 115 18.46 19.49 18.92
CA ARG A 115 19.35 19.13 20.02
C ARG A 115 19.84 20.34 20.80
N ASP A 116 20.10 21.45 20.13
CA ASP A 116 20.52 22.69 20.78
C ASP A 116 19.35 23.36 21.50
N VAL A 117 18.20 23.47 20.84
CA VAL A 117 16.99 24.09 21.43
C VAL A 117 16.54 23.32 22.68
N ILE A 118 16.50 22.00 22.67
CA ILE A 118 16.10 21.19 23.85
C ILE A 118 17.07 21.40 25.03
N LYS A 119 18.37 21.58 24.78
CA LYS A 119 19.35 21.81 25.86
C LYS A 119 19.28 23.21 26.45
N ASN A 120 18.85 24.19 25.66
CA ASN A 120 18.94 25.61 25.99
C ASN A 120 17.58 26.25 26.30
N SER A 121 16.50 25.46 26.36
CA SER A 121 15.15 25.94 26.65
C SER A 121 14.70 25.37 28.00
N GLU A 122 14.18 26.23 28.87
CA GLU A 122 13.56 25.85 30.13
C GLU A 122 12.14 26.43 30.13
N ASP A 123 11.20 25.70 29.54
CA ASP A 123 9.78 26.07 29.44
C ASP A 123 8.89 24.81 29.42
N ASP A 124 7.57 25.00 29.38
CA ASP A 124 6.59 23.90 29.44
C ASP A 124 6.48 23.09 28.13
N PHE A 125 7.31 23.33 27.11
CA PHE A 125 7.21 22.73 25.77
C PHE A 125 8.26 21.64 25.48
N ASP A 126 8.86 21.05 26.52
CA ASP A 126 9.89 20.01 26.36
C ASP A 126 9.34 18.75 25.67
N GLU A 127 8.14 18.30 26.04
CA GLU A 127 7.52 17.09 25.46
C GLU A 127 7.21 17.25 23.96
N GLU A 128 6.75 18.43 23.55
CA GLU A 128 6.51 18.77 22.15
C GLU A 128 7.81 18.83 21.35
N ARG A 129 8.88 19.39 21.94
CA ARG A 129 10.20 19.42 21.30
C ARG A 129 10.79 18.02 21.18
N GLU A 130 10.65 17.16 22.18
CA GLU A 130 11.05 15.75 22.10
C GLU A 130 10.27 15.01 21.00
N THR A 131 8.95 15.22 20.93
CA THR A 131 8.10 14.65 19.89
C THR A 131 8.55 15.12 18.50
N ASN A 132 8.84 16.41 18.33
CA ASN A 132 9.35 16.95 17.07
C ASN A 132 10.72 16.37 16.70
N LEU A 133 11.66 16.27 17.64
CA LEU A 133 12.96 15.63 17.42
C LEU A 133 12.79 14.17 16.99
N SER A 134 11.85 13.43 17.60
CA SER A 134 11.56 12.05 17.22
C SER A 134 11.06 11.92 15.78
N ALA A 135 10.26 12.88 15.29
CA ALA A 135 9.84 12.94 13.89
C ALA A 135 11.00 13.21 12.93
N VAL A 136 11.96 14.06 13.33
CA VAL A 136 13.19 14.31 12.55
C VAL A 136 14.02 13.04 12.43
N ILE A 137 14.22 12.33 13.55
CA ILE A 137 14.99 11.08 13.57
C ILE A 137 14.31 10.00 12.72
N ALA A 138 12.99 9.88 12.79
CA ALA A 138 12.23 8.98 11.93
C ALA A 138 12.41 9.33 10.44
N SER A 139 12.41 10.62 10.10
CA SER A 139 12.59 11.12 8.73
C SER A 139 14.01 10.86 8.20
N LEU A 140 15.04 11.07 9.01
CA LEU A 140 16.44 10.74 8.67
C LEU A 140 16.58 9.26 8.30
N GLN A 141 16.02 8.37 9.12
CA GLN A 141 16.05 6.94 8.87
C GLN A 141 15.22 6.55 7.62
N LEU A 142 14.00 7.09 7.50
CA LEU A 142 13.07 6.71 6.44
C LEU A 142 13.54 7.17 5.05
N TRP A 143 14.07 8.39 4.97
CA TRP A 143 14.35 9.04 3.70
C TRP A 143 15.84 9.04 3.33
N SER A 144 16.73 9.07 4.33
CA SER A 144 18.18 9.11 4.10
C SER A 144 18.89 7.79 4.48
N GLY A 145 18.18 6.84 5.08
CA GLY A 145 18.77 5.59 5.58
C GLY A 145 19.77 5.79 6.72
N GLN A 146 19.80 6.98 7.31
CA GLN A 146 20.77 7.36 8.33
C GLN A 146 20.29 6.86 9.69
N GLU A 147 21.02 5.90 10.23
CA GLU A 147 20.78 5.39 11.57
C GLU A 147 21.33 6.38 12.60
N MET A 148 20.41 6.99 13.35
CA MET A 148 20.75 7.80 14.50
C MET A 148 20.81 6.91 15.75
N GLU A 149 21.72 7.22 16.69
CA GLU A 149 21.75 6.59 18.01
C GLU A 149 20.34 6.64 18.62
N ASN A 150 19.87 5.48 19.08
CA ASN A 150 18.54 5.32 19.66
C ASN A 150 18.37 6.31 20.83
N PRO A 151 17.58 7.37 20.67
CA PRO A 151 17.47 8.43 21.67
C PRO A 151 16.71 8.00 22.92
N GLY A 152 16.10 6.80 22.92
CA GLY A 152 15.46 6.24 24.11
C GLY A 152 14.20 7.00 24.54
N PHE A 153 13.46 7.60 23.60
CA PHE A 153 12.24 8.34 23.92
C PHE A 153 11.26 7.46 24.69
N LYS A 154 10.74 7.98 25.80
CA LYS A 154 9.71 7.31 26.56
C LYS A 154 8.42 7.37 25.74
N GLU A 155 7.75 6.23 25.60
CA GLU A 155 6.49 6.14 24.86
C GLU A 155 5.31 6.63 25.70
N HIS A 156 5.29 7.94 26.00
CA HIS A 156 4.23 8.58 26.79
C HIS A 156 3.10 9.16 25.94
N SER A 157 3.33 9.42 24.64
CA SER A 157 2.33 9.94 23.70
C SER A 157 2.10 9.00 22.52
N TYR A 158 0.97 9.18 21.82
CA TYR A 158 0.68 8.37 20.62
C TYR A 158 1.55 8.80 19.44
N GLU A 159 1.96 10.06 19.40
CA GLU A 159 2.85 10.68 18.41
C GLU A 159 4.25 10.09 18.49
N ILE A 160 4.80 9.91 19.69
CA ILE A 160 6.10 9.25 19.88
C ILE A 160 6.00 7.77 19.44
N CYS A 161 4.91 7.08 19.78
CA CYS A 161 4.68 5.71 19.30
C CYS A 161 4.62 5.65 17.76
N TYR A 162 3.93 6.61 17.14
CA TYR A 162 3.83 6.75 15.69
C TYR A 162 5.20 7.03 15.05
N ASN A 163 5.95 8.00 15.55
CA ASN A 163 7.28 8.36 15.04
C ASN A 163 8.28 7.20 15.20
N THR A 164 8.23 6.50 16.33
CA THR A 164 9.01 5.28 16.58
C THR A 164 8.67 4.20 15.54
N ALA A 165 7.39 4.03 15.20
CA ALA A 165 7.01 3.10 14.16
C ALA A 165 7.53 3.52 12.79
N CYS A 166 7.46 4.81 12.44
CA CYS A 166 8.01 5.35 11.19
C CYS A 166 9.52 5.12 11.08
N TYR A 167 10.26 5.28 12.18
CA TYR A 167 11.68 4.93 12.26
C TYR A 167 11.92 3.44 11.99
N LEU A 168 11.16 2.54 12.64
CA LEU A 168 11.26 1.09 12.42
C LEU A 168 10.91 0.67 10.99
N ILE A 169 9.95 1.36 10.36
CA ILE A 169 9.62 1.20 8.94
C ILE A 169 10.83 1.57 8.06
N GLY A 170 11.52 2.66 8.37
CA GLY A 170 12.75 3.06 7.67
C GLY A 170 13.89 2.05 7.85
N LYS A 171 13.93 1.31 8.95
CA LYS A 171 14.84 0.16 9.15
C LYS A 171 14.42 -1.13 8.44
N GLY A 172 13.20 -1.19 7.91
CA GLY A 172 12.62 -2.40 7.34
C GLY A 172 12.09 -3.40 8.38
N ASP A 173 12.06 -3.06 9.67
CA ASP A 173 11.41 -3.89 10.70
C ASP A 173 9.90 -3.59 10.76
N PHE A 174 9.19 -4.08 9.74
CA PHE A 174 7.75 -3.90 9.63
C PHE A 174 6.97 -4.60 10.75
N LYS A 175 7.53 -5.65 11.36
CA LYS A 175 6.84 -6.41 12.41
C LYS A 175 6.83 -5.62 13.72
N ALA A 176 7.96 -5.04 14.10
CA ALA A 176 8.01 -4.15 15.27
C ALA A 176 7.19 -2.87 15.02
N ALA A 177 7.26 -2.29 13.82
CA ALA A 177 6.46 -1.13 13.45
C ALA A 177 4.94 -1.38 13.58
N GLU A 178 4.45 -2.57 13.17
CA GLU A 178 3.03 -2.93 13.33
C GLU A 178 2.60 -2.86 14.80
N GLN A 179 3.43 -3.38 15.71
CA GLN A 179 3.13 -3.37 17.15
C GLN A 179 3.06 -1.94 17.70
N LYS A 180 4.01 -1.08 17.30
CA LYS A 180 4.04 0.33 17.73
C LYS A 180 2.84 1.11 17.20
N LEU A 181 2.43 0.90 15.95
CA LEU A 181 1.26 1.58 15.37
C LEU A 181 -0.06 1.14 16.01
N ARG A 182 -0.21 -0.15 16.33
CA ARG A 182 -1.40 -0.63 17.07
C ARG A 182 -1.46 -0.03 18.48
N ARG A 183 -0.31 0.13 19.13
CA ARG A 183 -0.24 0.83 20.43
C ARG A 183 -0.58 2.31 20.29
N ALA A 184 -0.05 2.99 19.26
CA ALA A 184 -0.37 4.37 18.97
C ALA A 184 -1.88 4.57 18.74
N GLU A 185 -2.53 3.66 18.00
CA GLU A 185 -3.98 3.71 17.74
C GLU A 185 -4.80 3.63 19.05
N VAL A 186 -4.39 2.74 19.98
CA VAL A 186 -5.05 2.62 21.29
C VAL A 186 -4.79 3.84 22.16
N PHE A 187 -3.56 4.36 22.19
CA PHE A 187 -3.20 5.55 22.97
C PHE A 187 -3.95 6.78 22.47
N CYS A 188 -3.95 7.02 21.16
CA CYS A 188 -4.65 8.15 20.53
C CYS A 188 -6.12 8.20 20.97
N ARG A 189 -6.85 7.07 20.88
CA ARG A 189 -8.25 7.05 21.31
C ARG A 189 -8.43 7.32 22.80
N LYS A 190 -7.53 6.80 23.65
CA LYS A 190 -7.58 7.03 25.10
C LYS A 190 -7.29 8.47 25.49
N SER A 191 -6.39 9.14 24.76
CA SER A 191 -6.03 10.54 25.02
C SER A 191 -7.22 11.50 24.89
N PHE A 192 -8.26 11.11 24.15
CA PHE A 192 -9.48 11.91 23.95
C PHE A 192 -10.72 11.33 24.64
N GLU A 193 -10.63 10.21 25.37
CA GLU A 193 -11.81 9.53 25.93
C GLU A 193 -12.53 10.35 27.00
N ASP A 194 -11.78 11.16 27.75
CA ASP A 194 -12.29 11.99 28.86
C ASP A 194 -12.51 13.46 28.48
N ASP A 195 -12.25 13.86 27.23
CA ASP A 195 -12.40 15.23 26.76
C ASP A 195 -13.80 15.44 26.13
N PRO A 196 -14.72 16.17 26.81
CA PRO A 196 -16.07 16.36 26.29
C PRO A 196 -16.15 17.31 25.10
N ASP A 197 -15.09 18.08 24.82
CA ASP A 197 -15.05 19.06 23.75
C ASP A 197 -14.57 18.46 22.42
N VAL A 198 -14.03 17.22 22.44
CA VAL A 198 -13.56 16.53 21.24
C VAL A 198 -14.64 15.61 20.67
N THR A 199 -14.93 15.80 19.39
CA THR A 199 -15.91 15.00 18.65
C THR A 199 -15.31 13.69 18.14
N GLU A 200 -16.13 12.66 17.93
CA GLU A 200 -15.68 11.41 17.29
C GLU A 200 -15.16 11.63 15.86
N GLU A 201 -15.56 12.71 15.18
CA GLU A 201 -14.99 13.05 13.86
C GLU A 201 -13.53 13.50 13.99
N GLU A 202 -13.21 14.33 14.97
CA GLU A 202 -11.84 14.77 15.26
C GLU A 202 -10.95 13.60 15.70
N ILE A 203 -11.46 12.71 16.57
CA ILE A 203 -10.74 11.48 16.96
C ILE A 203 -10.46 10.61 15.73
N GLU A 204 -11.44 10.45 14.84
CA GLU A 204 -11.26 9.62 13.65
C GLU A 204 -10.30 10.25 12.62
N ASP A 205 -10.17 11.58 12.58
CA ASP A 205 -9.18 12.31 11.77
C ASP A 205 -7.75 12.06 12.31
N GLU A 206 -7.53 12.14 13.63
CA GLU A 206 -6.24 11.80 14.25
C GLU A 206 -5.87 10.32 14.03
N LEU A 207 -6.83 9.41 14.25
CA LEU A 207 -6.63 7.98 14.01
C LEU A 207 -6.38 7.64 12.53
N ALA A 208 -6.83 8.46 11.59
CA ALA A 208 -6.67 8.20 10.17
C ALA A 208 -5.19 8.18 9.76
N ILE A 209 -4.36 9.06 10.33
CA ILE A 209 -2.91 9.12 10.05
C ILE A 209 -2.23 7.82 10.49
N ILE A 210 -2.54 7.35 11.70
CA ILE A 210 -2.00 6.10 12.28
C ILE A 210 -2.47 4.90 11.44
N ARG A 211 -3.75 4.84 11.08
CA ARG A 211 -4.33 3.73 10.34
C ARG A 211 -3.81 3.61 8.91
N VAL A 212 -3.55 4.73 8.21
CA VAL A 212 -2.93 4.70 6.88
C VAL A 212 -1.50 4.15 6.98
N GLN A 213 -0.72 4.55 7.99
CA GLN A 213 0.63 4.04 8.19
C GLN A 213 0.64 2.55 8.61
N LEU A 214 -0.33 2.14 9.43
CA LEU A 214 -0.54 0.74 9.80
C LEU A 214 -0.90 -0.10 8.57
N ALA A 215 -1.80 0.39 7.73
CA ALA A 215 -2.17 -0.27 6.48
C ALA A 215 -0.97 -0.43 5.53
N PHE A 216 -0.11 0.58 5.43
CA PHE A 216 1.13 0.49 4.66
C PHE A 216 2.06 -0.61 5.22
N THR A 217 2.24 -0.64 6.54
CA THR A 217 3.06 -1.66 7.23
C THR A 217 2.52 -3.07 6.99
N LEU A 218 1.21 -3.26 7.11
CA LEU A 218 0.54 -4.54 6.84
C LEU A 218 0.73 -4.99 5.39
N GLN A 219 0.65 -4.06 4.44
CA GLN A 219 0.93 -4.34 3.04
C GLN A 219 2.38 -4.80 2.82
N LYS A 220 3.36 -4.18 3.49
CA LYS A 220 4.77 -4.61 3.45
C LYS A 220 5.00 -5.99 4.06
N LEU A 221 4.16 -6.40 5.02
CA LEU A 221 4.13 -7.75 5.59
C LEU A 221 3.35 -8.76 4.73
N GLY A 222 2.78 -8.35 3.60
CA GLY A 222 1.96 -9.21 2.73
C GLY A 222 0.52 -9.43 3.21
N LYS A 223 0.08 -8.76 4.28
CA LYS A 223 -1.29 -8.83 4.83
C LYS A 223 -2.22 -7.87 4.07
N ASN A 224 -2.37 -8.09 2.77
CA ASN A 224 -3.01 -7.16 1.85
C ASN A 224 -4.50 -6.94 2.13
N GLU A 225 -5.22 -7.97 2.56
CA GLU A 225 -6.66 -7.87 2.88
C GLU A 225 -6.91 -6.96 4.09
N GLU A 226 -6.09 -7.07 5.14
CA GLU A 226 -6.17 -6.21 6.32
C GLU A 226 -5.80 -4.76 5.98
N ALA A 227 -4.73 -4.56 5.21
CA ALA A 227 -4.34 -3.24 4.71
C ALA A 227 -5.48 -2.56 3.93
N MET A 228 -6.10 -3.30 3.00
CA MET A 228 -7.22 -2.79 2.19
C MET A 228 -8.45 -2.43 3.05
N GLN A 229 -8.72 -3.18 4.13
CA GLN A 229 -9.80 -2.85 5.05
C GLN A 229 -9.56 -1.53 5.78
N LEU A 230 -8.34 -1.27 6.25
CA LEU A 230 -7.97 -0.03 6.91
C LEU A 230 -8.03 1.18 5.96
N TYR A 231 -7.50 1.06 4.74
CA TYR A 231 -7.63 2.16 3.76
C TYR A 231 -9.10 2.49 3.47
N ASN A 232 -9.96 1.48 3.32
CA ASN A 232 -11.39 1.68 3.11
C ASN A 232 -12.10 2.29 4.34
N LEU A 233 -11.66 1.95 5.55
CA LEU A 233 -12.16 2.56 6.78
C LEU A 233 -11.87 4.06 6.79
N VAL A 234 -10.62 4.44 6.49
CA VAL A 234 -10.20 5.85 6.40
C VAL A 234 -11.01 6.59 5.34
N PHE A 235 -11.16 6.05 4.13
CA PHE A 235 -11.98 6.70 3.10
C PHE A 235 -13.45 6.86 3.47
N LYS A 236 -13.99 5.97 4.31
CA LYS A 236 -15.38 6.05 4.75
C LYS A 236 -15.61 7.23 5.71
N ASN A 237 -14.60 7.59 6.49
CA ASN A 237 -14.67 8.70 7.44
C ASN A 237 -14.40 10.06 6.79
N LYS A 238 -13.87 10.07 5.55
CA LYS A 238 -13.64 11.29 4.74
C LYS A 238 -12.73 12.32 5.45
N PRO A 239 -11.46 11.95 5.71
CA PRO A 239 -10.56 12.84 6.42
C PRO A 239 -10.37 14.16 5.69
N SER A 240 -10.22 15.22 6.47
CA SER A 240 -10.03 16.58 5.99
C SER A 240 -8.68 16.78 5.26
N ASP A 241 -7.65 16.02 5.63
CA ASP A 241 -6.32 16.13 5.00
C ASP A 241 -6.25 15.46 3.62
N VAL A 242 -6.15 16.30 2.58
CA VAL A 242 -5.95 15.88 1.20
C VAL A 242 -4.65 15.12 0.97
N GLY A 243 -3.59 15.41 1.74
CA GLY A 243 -2.31 14.71 1.67
C GLY A 243 -2.44 13.25 2.10
N LEU A 244 -3.09 13.02 3.24
CA LEU A 244 -3.43 11.69 3.73
C LEU A 244 -4.28 10.89 2.72
N VAL A 245 -5.30 11.53 2.13
CA VAL A 245 -6.16 10.90 1.11
C VAL A 245 -5.35 10.50 -0.13
N ALA A 246 -4.41 11.35 -0.56
CA ALA A 246 -3.52 11.07 -1.69
C ALA A 246 -2.63 9.84 -1.43
N VAL A 247 -1.98 9.79 -0.25
CA VAL A 247 -1.12 8.67 0.14
C VAL A 247 -1.91 7.36 0.22
N ALA A 248 -3.06 7.35 0.91
CA ALA A 248 -3.92 6.17 0.99
C ALA A 248 -4.41 5.73 -0.41
N SER A 249 -4.74 6.69 -1.28
CA SER A 249 -5.20 6.41 -2.64
C SER A 249 -4.10 5.77 -3.49
N ASN A 250 -2.88 6.29 -3.42
CA ASN A 250 -1.71 5.70 -4.07
C ASN A 250 -1.45 4.27 -3.59
N ASN A 251 -1.50 4.03 -2.27
CA ASN A 251 -1.26 2.69 -1.73
C ASN A 251 -2.33 1.69 -2.22
N VAL A 252 -3.61 2.09 -2.27
CA VAL A 252 -4.67 1.25 -2.85
C VAL A 252 -4.43 0.94 -4.33
N VAL A 253 -3.91 1.88 -5.12
CA VAL A 253 -3.53 1.63 -6.52
C VAL A 253 -2.52 0.49 -6.61
N THR A 254 -1.52 0.46 -5.72
CA THR A 254 -0.50 -0.60 -5.70
C THR A 254 -1.06 -1.97 -5.29
N LEU A 255 -2.09 -2.01 -4.44
CA LEU A 255 -2.81 -3.25 -4.09
C LEU A 255 -3.67 -3.76 -5.24
N ASN A 256 -4.33 -2.85 -5.95
CA ASN A 256 -5.23 -3.15 -7.06
C ASN A 256 -4.52 -3.69 -8.31
N LYS A 257 -3.26 -3.28 -8.54
CA LYS A 257 -2.42 -3.69 -9.67
C LYS A 257 -3.18 -3.58 -11.01
N ASP A 258 -3.27 -4.68 -11.77
CA ASP A 258 -3.94 -4.80 -13.06
C ASP A 258 -5.40 -5.24 -12.97
N GLN A 259 -5.92 -5.55 -11.77
CA GLN A 259 -7.27 -6.11 -11.59
C GLN A 259 -8.35 -5.02 -11.53
N ASN A 260 -8.14 -3.99 -10.70
CA ASN A 260 -9.14 -2.94 -10.43
C ASN A 260 -8.72 -1.59 -11.02
N VAL A 261 -8.41 -1.58 -12.32
CA VAL A 261 -7.85 -0.40 -13.02
C VAL A 261 -8.79 0.82 -12.99
N PHE A 262 -10.11 0.62 -13.05
CA PHE A 262 -11.06 1.73 -13.02
C PHE A 262 -11.07 2.47 -11.68
N ASP A 263 -11.13 1.73 -10.57
CA ASP A 263 -11.01 2.30 -9.23
C ASP A 263 -9.64 2.97 -9.05
N SER A 264 -8.58 2.31 -9.53
CA SER A 264 -7.22 2.85 -9.49
C SER A 264 -7.09 4.18 -10.24
N LYS A 265 -7.75 4.34 -11.41
CA LYS A 265 -7.80 5.64 -12.11
C LYS A 265 -8.48 6.72 -11.29
N LYS A 266 -9.57 6.39 -10.59
CA LYS A 266 -10.25 7.35 -9.71
C LYS A 266 -9.37 7.75 -8.54
N LYS A 267 -8.70 6.78 -7.90
CA LYS A 267 -7.77 6.99 -6.79
C LYS A 267 -6.54 7.79 -7.20
N MET A 268 -5.98 7.50 -8.37
CA MET A 268 -4.81 8.22 -8.88
C MET A 268 -5.08 9.70 -9.10
N LYS A 269 -6.29 10.10 -9.55
CA LYS A 269 -6.67 11.52 -9.63
C LYS A 269 -6.60 12.25 -8.29
N ALA A 270 -6.91 11.56 -7.19
CA ALA A 270 -6.80 12.13 -5.85
C ALA A 270 -5.33 12.18 -5.39
N ALA A 271 -4.47 11.29 -5.89
CA ALA A 271 -3.04 11.27 -5.57
C ALA A 271 -2.20 12.27 -6.37
N THR A 272 -2.71 12.75 -7.51
CA THR A 272 -1.99 13.66 -8.44
C THR A 272 -2.65 15.03 -8.56
N ALA A 273 -3.51 15.41 -7.61
CA ALA A 273 -4.17 16.70 -7.61
C ALA A 273 -3.17 17.87 -7.37
N GLU A 274 -3.39 19.01 -8.03
CA GLU A 274 -2.47 20.16 -8.00
C GLU A 274 -2.29 20.76 -6.60
N ASN A 275 -3.34 20.70 -5.77
CA ASN A 275 -3.32 21.19 -4.39
C ASN A 275 -2.42 20.36 -3.44
N LEU A 276 -1.77 19.30 -3.94
CA LEU A 276 -0.86 18.45 -3.17
C LEU A 276 0.61 18.92 -3.22
N LYS A 277 0.94 19.91 -4.06
CA LYS A 277 2.35 20.31 -4.33
C LYS A 277 3.16 20.58 -3.06
N GLN A 278 2.54 21.08 -1.99
CA GLN A 278 3.19 21.41 -0.72
C GLN A 278 2.87 20.43 0.42
N LYS A 279 2.05 19.39 0.17
CA LYS A 279 1.60 18.42 1.17
C LYS A 279 2.38 17.11 1.15
N LEU A 280 3.01 16.80 0.03
CA LEU A 280 3.75 15.56 -0.18
C LEU A 280 5.25 15.83 -0.20
N THR A 281 6.01 14.92 0.40
CA THR A 281 7.48 14.90 0.31
C THR A 281 7.93 14.62 -1.13
N ALA A 282 9.19 14.96 -1.45
CA ALA A 282 9.80 14.68 -2.74
C ALA A 282 9.72 13.18 -3.08
N GLN A 283 10.07 12.31 -2.13
CA GLN A 283 10.00 10.86 -2.33
C GLN A 283 8.56 10.36 -2.53
N GLN A 284 7.57 10.86 -1.77
CA GLN A 284 6.17 10.49 -1.98
C GLN A 284 5.68 10.86 -3.38
N LYS A 285 6.00 12.08 -3.85
CA LYS A 285 5.66 12.53 -5.21
C LYS A 285 6.30 11.63 -6.26
N GLN A 286 7.59 11.32 -6.10
CA GLN A 286 8.33 10.42 -6.98
C GLN A 286 7.63 9.05 -7.07
N LYS A 287 7.29 8.43 -5.93
CA LYS A 287 6.59 7.12 -5.92
C LYS A 287 5.20 7.19 -6.54
N ILE A 288 4.44 8.26 -6.30
CA ILE A 288 3.11 8.46 -6.89
C ILE A 288 3.20 8.54 -8.41
N ASN A 289 4.15 9.31 -8.94
CA ASN A 289 4.31 9.46 -10.39
C ASN A 289 4.75 8.16 -11.06
N ILE A 290 5.64 7.39 -10.42
CA ILE A 290 6.02 6.05 -10.91
C ILE A 290 4.80 5.12 -10.95
N ASN A 291 3.98 5.11 -9.90
CA ASN A 291 2.76 4.32 -9.85
C ASN A 291 1.72 4.78 -10.89
N GLN A 292 1.65 6.08 -11.17
CA GLN A 292 0.83 6.63 -12.26
C GLN A 292 1.31 6.12 -13.62
N CYS A 293 2.63 6.09 -13.86
CA CYS A 293 3.21 5.56 -15.09
C CYS A 293 2.86 4.08 -15.29
N LEU A 294 3.02 3.27 -14.24
CA LEU A 294 2.59 1.86 -14.24
C LEU A 294 1.09 1.71 -14.48
N LEU A 295 0.25 2.58 -13.92
CA LEU A 295 -1.19 2.56 -14.15
C LEU A 295 -1.54 2.90 -15.61
N HIS A 296 -0.82 3.83 -16.26
CA HIS A 296 -0.97 4.07 -17.70
C HIS A 296 -0.64 2.82 -18.50
N MET A 297 0.47 2.13 -18.19
CA MET A 297 0.81 0.84 -18.79
C MET A 297 -0.30 -0.20 -18.60
N TYR A 298 -0.76 -0.45 -17.37
CA TYR A 298 -1.80 -1.45 -17.09
C TYR A 298 -3.15 -1.11 -17.71
N SER A 299 -3.44 0.17 -17.89
CA SER A 299 -4.72 0.63 -18.44
C SER A 299 -4.73 0.83 -19.96
N ASN A 300 -3.72 0.31 -20.66
CA ASN A 300 -3.53 0.39 -22.12
C ASN A 300 -3.46 1.84 -22.64
N GLN A 301 -2.85 2.73 -21.86
CA GLN A 301 -2.60 4.13 -22.19
C GLN A 301 -1.11 4.32 -22.56
N GLY A 302 -0.68 3.66 -23.63
CA GLY A 302 0.74 3.54 -23.98
C GLY A 302 1.43 4.87 -24.27
N GLN A 303 0.77 5.77 -25.02
CA GLN A 303 1.31 7.10 -25.31
C GLN A 303 1.55 7.91 -24.02
N GLN A 304 0.60 7.90 -23.08
CA GLN A 304 0.75 8.58 -21.80
C GLN A 304 1.84 7.93 -20.93
N CYS A 305 1.99 6.60 -21.01
CA CYS A 305 3.05 5.87 -20.34
C CYS A 305 4.43 6.31 -20.84
N HIS A 306 4.66 6.31 -22.16
CA HIS A 306 5.92 6.77 -22.77
C HIS A 306 6.24 8.22 -22.42
N GLN A 307 5.26 9.12 -22.52
CA GLN A 307 5.45 10.53 -22.18
C GLN A 307 5.84 10.75 -20.71
N LEU A 308 5.13 10.08 -19.79
CA LEU A 308 5.41 10.21 -18.37
C LEU A 308 6.72 9.52 -17.99
N ALA A 309 7.05 8.37 -18.58
CA ALA A 309 8.32 7.71 -18.36
C ALA A 309 9.50 8.59 -18.80
N ALA A 310 9.45 9.16 -20.01
CA ALA A 310 10.48 10.08 -20.50
C ALA A 310 10.65 11.33 -19.62
N GLN A 311 9.53 11.90 -19.15
CA GLN A 311 9.55 13.01 -18.20
C GLN A 311 10.23 12.58 -16.89
N LEU A 312 9.86 11.43 -16.33
CA LEU A 312 10.42 10.93 -15.08
C LEU A 312 11.89 10.56 -15.17
N THR A 313 12.37 10.08 -16.33
CA THR A 313 13.81 9.88 -16.58
C THR A 313 14.57 11.20 -16.55
N THR A 314 13.95 12.29 -17.03
CA THR A 314 14.55 13.63 -16.99
C THR A 314 14.53 14.23 -15.59
N ASP A 315 13.41 14.07 -14.88
CA ASP A 315 13.22 14.62 -13.54
C ASP A 315 14.02 13.86 -12.47
N TYR A 316 14.25 12.55 -12.67
CA TYR A 316 14.90 11.63 -11.73
C TYR A 316 15.89 10.69 -12.43
N PRO A 317 17.02 11.22 -12.95
CA PRO A 317 17.99 10.43 -13.73
C PRO A 317 18.65 9.30 -12.92
N GLU A 318 18.62 9.35 -11.59
CA GLU A 318 19.16 8.31 -10.71
C GLU A 318 18.31 7.03 -10.67
N LEU A 319 17.05 7.11 -11.13
CA LEU A 319 16.10 6.01 -11.09
C LEU A 319 16.10 5.18 -12.38
N ASP A 320 16.25 3.87 -12.21
CA ASP A 320 16.11 2.92 -13.33
C ASP A 320 14.63 2.67 -13.70
N SER A 321 13.71 2.92 -12.75
CA SER A 321 12.31 2.52 -12.87
C SER A 321 11.59 3.11 -14.09
N PRO A 322 11.70 4.42 -14.40
CA PRO A 322 11.06 5.00 -15.60
C PRO A 322 11.50 4.31 -16.90
N VAL A 323 12.81 4.11 -17.08
CA VAL A 323 13.39 3.47 -18.28
C VAL A 323 12.90 2.03 -18.42
N LEU A 324 12.87 1.28 -17.30
CA LEU A 324 12.36 -0.09 -17.29
C LEU A 324 10.85 -0.16 -17.60
N ILE A 325 10.07 0.81 -17.12
CA ILE A 325 8.63 0.91 -17.43
C ILE A 325 8.43 1.22 -18.92
N GLU A 326 9.24 2.11 -19.50
CA GLU A 326 9.17 2.44 -20.92
C GLU A 326 9.52 1.24 -21.80
N ALA A 327 10.60 0.52 -21.47
CA ALA A 327 10.97 -0.73 -22.15
C ALA A 327 9.87 -1.79 -22.03
N ALA A 328 9.26 -1.95 -20.85
CA ALA A 328 8.14 -2.85 -20.64
C ALA A 328 6.90 -2.44 -21.47
N GLN A 329 6.65 -1.13 -21.63
CA GLN A 329 5.58 -0.61 -22.48
C GLN A 329 5.83 -0.94 -23.96
N TYR A 330 7.06 -0.76 -24.47
CA TYR A 330 7.42 -1.18 -25.83
C TYR A 330 7.26 -2.70 -26.02
N ALA A 331 7.66 -3.50 -25.03
CA ALA A 331 7.46 -4.95 -25.06
C ALA A 331 5.98 -5.32 -25.15
N LYS A 332 5.10 -4.64 -24.39
CA LYS A 332 3.64 -4.81 -24.46
C LYS A 332 3.06 -4.41 -25.81
N GLU A 333 3.66 -3.42 -26.47
CA GLU A 333 3.32 -2.98 -27.83
C GLU A 333 3.93 -3.87 -28.93
N LYS A 334 4.63 -4.95 -28.55
CA LYS A 334 5.35 -5.88 -29.44
C LYS A 334 6.50 -5.22 -30.21
N ASN A 335 7.00 -4.09 -29.74
CA ASN A 335 8.16 -3.41 -30.30
C ASN A 335 9.42 -3.72 -29.50
N LEU A 336 9.81 -5.00 -29.50
CA LEU A 336 10.90 -5.51 -28.67
C LEU A 336 12.27 -4.98 -29.12
N ASP A 337 12.48 -4.73 -30.41
CA ASP A 337 13.75 -4.19 -30.92
C ASP A 337 14.01 -2.76 -30.40
N LYS A 338 12.97 -1.91 -30.39
CA LYS A 338 13.08 -0.56 -29.83
C LYS A 338 13.35 -0.59 -28.32
N ALA A 339 12.71 -1.51 -27.60
CA ALA A 339 12.95 -1.71 -26.17
C ALA A 339 14.41 -2.09 -25.90
N ILE A 340 14.96 -3.04 -26.68
CA ILE A 340 16.35 -3.49 -26.54
C ILE A 340 17.33 -2.37 -26.89
N GLN A 341 17.10 -1.64 -27.99
CA GLN A 341 17.97 -0.51 -28.37
C GLN A 341 18.01 0.56 -27.28
N MET A 342 16.84 0.95 -26.76
CA MET A 342 16.75 1.92 -25.67
C MET A 342 17.50 1.48 -24.41
N LEU A 343 17.38 0.20 -24.02
CA LEU A 343 18.11 -0.33 -22.88
C LEU A 343 19.61 -0.41 -23.14
N GLN A 344 20.02 -0.63 -24.39
CA GLN A 344 21.42 -0.62 -24.78
C GLN A 344 22.01 0.79 -24.66
N ASP A 345 21.34 1.80 -25.22
CA ASP A 345 21.73 3.20 -25.11
C ASP A 345 21.84 3.62 -23.63
N TYR A 346 20.85 3.23 -22.80
CA TYR A 346 20.87 3.52 -21.37
C TYR A 346 22.08 2.91 -20.63
N VAL A 347 22.53 1.72 -21.02
CA VAL A 347 23.69 1.06 -20.41
C VAL A 347 25.01 1.69 -20.85
N GLU A 348 25.08 2.22 -22.07
CA GLU A 348 26.25 2.96 -22.55
C GLU A 348 26.44 4.25 -21.73
N ASP A 349 25.35 4.94 -21.42
CA ASP A 349 25.37 6.16 -20.60
C ASP A 349 25.50 5.87 -19.09
N ASN A 350 25.05 4.71 -18.61
CA ASN A 350 25.01 4.35 -17.17
C ASN A 350 25.61 2.95 -16.90
N PRO A 351 26.95 2.78 -16.99
CA PRO A 351 27.61 1.48 -16.86
C PRO A 351 27.37 0.78 -15.52
N GLU A 352 27.14 1.52 -14.44
CA GLU A 352 26.84 0.99 -13.11
C GLU A 352 25.48 0.28 -13.04
N LYS A 353 24.57 0.59 -13.97
CA LYS A 353 23.24 -0.03 -14.09
C LYS A 353 23.23 -1.21 -15.07
N ALA A 354 24.37 -1.52 -15.69
CA ALA A 354 24.48 -2.48 -16.77
C ALA A 354 23.94 -3.87 -16.41
N VAL A 355 24.19 -4.37 -15.19
CA VAL A 355 23.86 -5.75 -14.83
C VAL A 355 22.35 -5.99 -14.85
N SER A 356 21.58 -5.18 -14.12
CA SER A 356 20.12 -5.31 -14.07
C SER A 356 19.50 -5.08 -15.44
N THR A 357 19.97 -4.08 -16.19
CA THR A 357 19.43 -3.75 -17.50
C THR A 357 19.71 -4.83 -18.54
N LYS A 358 20.93 -5.38 -18.56
CA LYS A 358 21.27 -6.51 -19.44
C LYS A 358 20.44 -7.75 -19.14
N LEU A 359 20.13 -8.04 -17.88
CA LEU A 359 19.21 -9.16 -17.55
C LEU A 359 17.79 -8.93 -18.09
N VAL A 360 17.31 -7.68 -18.15
CA VAL A 360 16.05 -7.34 -18.82
C VAL A 360 16.18 -7.53 -20.32
N MET A 361 17.27 -7.11 -20.95
CA MET A 361 17.54 -7.34 -22.37
C MET A 361 17.58 -8.85 -22.72
N VAL A 362 18.18 -9.69 -21.86
CA VAL A 362 18.15 -11.15 -21.97
C VAL A 362 16.71 -11.64 -22.03
N GLN A 363 15.85 -11.21 -21.11
CA GLN A 363 14.43 -11.58 -21.10
C GLN A 363 13.70 -11.13 -22.37
N LEU A 364 14.01 -9.93 -22.89
CA LEU A 364 13.43 -9.42 -24.14
C LEU A 364 13.89 -10.24 -25.36
N HIS A 365 15.18 -10.57 -25.46
CA HIS A 365 15.71 -11.45 -26.51
C HIS A 365 15.07 -12.82 -26.48
N LEU A 366 14.91 -13.43 -25.30
CA LEU A 366 14.22 -14.71 -25.15
C LEU A 366 12.74 -14.61 -25.57
N THR A 367 12.08 -13.50 -25.25
CA THR A 367 10.69 -13.23 -25.69
C THR A 367 10.58 -13.11 -27.21
N GLN A 368 11.62 -12.61 -27.89
CA GLN A 368 11.73 -12.62 -29.36
C GLN A 368 12.08 -14.00 -29.95
N GLY A 369 12.44 -14.99 -29.12
CA GLY A 369 13.00 -16.27 -29.55
C GLY A 369 14.50 -16.23 -29.89
N GLY A 370 15.18 -15.11 -29.65
CA GLY A 370 16.61 -14.91 -29.92
C GLY A 370 17.51 -15.51 -28.83
N VAL A 371 17.58 -16.85 -28.75
CA VAL A 371 18.33 -17.55 -27.70
C VAL A 371 19.84 -17.21 -27.72
N TYR A 372 20.46 -17.21 -28.90
CA TYR A 372 21.89 -16.88 -29.01
C TYR A 372 22.20 -15.44 -28.58
N LYS A 373 21.36 -14.47 -28.96
CA LYS A 373 21.51 -13.06 -28.52
C LYS A 373 21.37 -12.92 -27.01
N ALA A 374 20.46 -13.68 -26.39
CA ALA A 374 20.33 -13.75 -24.95
C ALA A 374 21.61 -14.30 -24.29
N CYS A 375 22.20 -15.37 -24.86
CA CYS A 375 23.48 -15.90 -24.39
C CYS A 375 24.63 -14.89 -24.54
N ASP A 376 24.71 -14.17 -25.66
CA ASP A 376 25.72 -13.13 -25.88
C ASP A 376 25.60 -12.00 -24.85
N CYS A 377 24.37 -11.60 -24.54
CA CYS A 377 24.10 -10.60 -23.52
C CYS A 377 24.54 -11.08 -22.12
N LEU A 378 24.27 -12.34 -21.76
CA LEU A 378 24.74 -12.95 -20.50
C LEU A 378 26.28 -13.03 -20.43
N LYS A 379 26.94 -13.37 -21.54
CA LYS A 379 28.41 -13.38 -21.63
C LYS A 379 29.02 -11.98 -21.48
N SER A 380 28.27 -10.94 -21.84
CA SER A 380 28.70 -9.55 -21.72
C SER A 380 28.66 -8.99 -20.27
N LEU A 381 28.28 -9.81 -19.27
CA LEU A 381 28.22 -9.42 -17.85
C LEU A 381 29.60 -9.38 -17.16
N GLY A 382 30.71 -9.51 -17.90
CA GLY A 382 32.06 -9.55 -17.35
C GLY A 382 32.26 -10.81 -16.48
N ASP A 383 32.91 -10.67 -15.32
CA ASP A 383 33.17 -11.81 -14.42
C ASP A 383 31.89 -12.44 -13.85
N LEU A 384 30.77 -11.71 -13.83
CA LEU A 384 29.48 -12.26 -13.39
C LEU A 384 28.98 -13.40 -14.28
N GLN A 385 29.46 -13.51 -15.52
CA GLN A 385 29.12 -14.61 -16.42
C GLN A 385 29.49 -15.99 -15.85
N TYR A 386 30.47 -16.05 -14.94
CA TYR A 386 30.94 -17.27 -14.30
C TYR A 386 30.18 -17.62 -13.02
N LYS A 387 29.26 -16.76 -12.56
CA LYS A 387 28.40 -17.11 -11.41
C LYS A 387 27.51 -18.29 -11.77
N GLN A 388 27.35 -19.22 -10.83
CA GLN A 388 26.59 -20.47 -11.01
C GLN A 388 25.20 -20.25 -11.66
N GLY A 389 24.48 -19.20 -11.26
CA GLY A 389 23.18 -18.87 -11.85
C GLY A 389 23.25 -18.51 -13.34
N VAL A 390 24.25 -17.72 -13.75
CA VAL A 390 24.45 -17.34 -15.16
C VAL A 390 24.96 -18.51 -15.99
N VAL A 391 25.90 -19.28 -15.45
CA VAL A 391 26.42 -20.49 -16.10
C VAL A 391 25.30 -21.51 -16.33
N SER A 392 24.46 -21.75 -15.31
CA SER A 392 23.29 -22.61 -15.44
C SER A 392 22.34 -22.11 -16.52
N ALA A 393 22.04 -20.81 -16.55
CA ALA A 393 21.17 -20.23 -17.58
C ALA A 393 21.76 -20.42 -18.98
N LEU A 394 23.04 -20.09 -19.19
CA LEU A 394 23.74 -20.27 -20.46
C LEU A 394 23.69 -21.73 -20.96
N VAL A 395 24.02 -22.69 -20.09
CA VAL A 395 23.98 -24.13 -20.42
C VAL A 395 22.56 -24.56 -20.78
N THR A 396 21.56 -24.19 -19.98
CA THR A 396 20.15 -24.52 -20.28
C THR A 396 19.71 -23.92 -21.62
N LEU A 397 20.09 -22.67 -21.91
CA LEU A 397 19.74 -21.99 -23.16
C LEU A 397 20.39 -22.67 -24.37
N TYR A 398 21.68 -23.01 -24.32
CA TYR A 398 22.35 -23.73 -25.41
C TYR A 398 21.76 -25.13 -25.63
N LEU A 399 21.49 -25.87 -24.55
CA LEU A 399 20.85 -27.18 -24.66
C LEU A 399 19.43 -27.11 -25.24
N SER A 400 18.70 -26.00 -25.03
CA SER A 400 17.40 -25.79 -25.67
C SER A 400 17.49 -25.65 -27.19
N GLN A 401 18.67 -25.32 -27.71
CA GLN A 401 18.98 -25.26 -29.14
C GLN A 401 19.72 -26.52 -29.63
N GLU A 402 19.81 -27.56 -28.79
CA GLU A 402 20.60 -28.78 -29.04
C GLU A 402 22.10 -28.53 -29.26
N ASP A 403 22.59 -27.33 -28.91
CA ASP A 403 23.98 -26.89 -29.05
C ASP A 403 24.80 -27.34 -27.84
N LYS A 404 25.15 -28.63 -27.83
CA LYS A 404 25.95 -29.25 -26.76
C LYS A 404 27.36 -28.69 -26.71
N ASP A 405 27.92 -28.29 -27.85
CA ASP A 405 29.28 -27.79 -27.97
C ASP A 405 29.43 -26.43 -27.28
N SER A 406 28.50 -25.50 -27.49
CA SER A 406 28.49 -24.22 -26.79
C SER A 406 28.24 -24.38 -25.30
N ALA A 407 27.38 -25.31 -24.90
CA ALA A 407 27.12 -25.62 -23.49
C ALA A 407 28.39 -26.18 -22.80
N SER A 408 29.07 -27.11 -23.46
CA SER A 408 30.37 -27.66 -23.07
C SER A 408 31.42 -26.54 -22.91
N GLU A 409 31.52 -25.65 -23.90
CA GLU A 409 32.48 -24.54 -23.90
C GLU A 409 32.27 -23.60 -22.70
N VAL A 410 31.03 -23.26 -22.36
CA VAL A 410 30.70 -22.41 -21.20
C VAL A 410 31.20 -23.03 -19.90
N LEU A 411 30.95 -24.32 -19.70
CA LEU A 411 31.34 -25.02 -18.48
C LEU A 411 32.87 -25.15 -18.36
N VAL A 412 33.55 -25.52 -19.45
CA VAL A 412 35.02 -25.61 -19.50
C VAL A 412 35.66 -24.24 -19.22
N LYS A 413 35.17 -23.17 -19.85
CA LYS A 413 35.64 -21.79 -19.59
C LYS A 413 35.43 -21.38 -18.13
N THR A 414 34.29 -21.75 -17.54
CA THR A 414 33.98 -21.45 -16.13
C THR A 414 34.97 -22.14 -15.19
N VAL A 415 35.23 -23.43 -15.39
CA VAL A 415 36.24 -24.17 -14.60
C VAL A 415 37.62 -23.52 -14.73
N LYS A 416 38.02 -23.17 -15.95
CA LYS A 416 39.31 -22.49 -16.20
C LYS A 416 39.40 -21.15 -15.47
N TRP A 417 38.34 -20.34 -15.50
CA TRP A 417 38.30 -19.05 -14.81
C TRP A 417 38.38 -19.23 -13.28
N TYR A 418 37.64 -20.17 -12.69
CA TYR A 418 37.72 -20.42 -11.24
C TYR A 418 39.09 -20.95 -10.82
N LYS A 419 39.70 -21.86 -11.58
CA LYS A 419 41.05 -22.34 -11.29
C LYS A 419 42.09 -21.20 -11.33
N ALA A 420 41.95 -20.25 -12.24
CA ALA A 420 42.87 -19.13 -12.38
C ALA A 420 42.65 -18.02 -11.34
N ASN A 421 41.39 -17.65 -11.07
CA ASN A 421 41.06 -16.46 -10.28
C ASN A 421 40.62 -16.78 -8.84
N GLN A 422 39.98 -17.93 -8.61
CA GLN A 422 39.40 -18.31 -7.32
C GLN A 422 39.59 -19.80 -6.98
N PRO A 423 40.84 -20.32 -6.93
CA PRO A 423 41.10 -21.76 -6.79
C PRO A 423 40.66 -22.35 -5.45
N LYS A 424 40.49 -21.51 -4.41
CA LYS A 424 40.04 -21.91 -3.07
C LYS A 424 38.54 -21.71 -2.86
N SER A 425 37.79 -21.34 -3.90
CA SER A 425 36.34 -21.15 -3.77
C SER A 425 35.63 -22.46 -3.45
N LYS A 426 34.66 -22.40 -2.53
CA LYS A 426 33.77 -23.53 -2.22
C LYS A 426 32.87 -23.93 -3.41
N ASP A 427 32.74 -23.04 -4.39
CA ASP A 427 31.94 -23.26 -5.60
C ASP A 427 32.67 -24.13 -6.63
N LEU A 428 34.01 -24.11 -6.65
CA LEU A 428 34.79 -24.79 -7.68
C LEU A 428 34.56 -26.32 -7.68
N PRO A 429 34.54 -27.03 -6.54
CA PRO A 429 34.20 -28.45 -6.53
C PRO A 429 32.77 -28.74 -7.04
N VAL A 430 31.81 -27.87 -6.74
CA VAL A 430 30.41 -28.02 -7.19
C VAL A 430 30.34 -27.87 -8.71
N ILE A 431 31.01 -26.87 -9.26
CA ILE A 431 31.07 -26.61 -10.71
C ILE A 431 31.79 -27.75 -11.43
N LEU A 432 32.94 -28.21 -10.91
CA LEU A 432 33.67 -29.34 -11.47
C LEU A 432 32.81 -30.60 -11.55
N LYS A 433 32.06 -30.89 -10.48
CA LYS A 433 31.19 -32.07 -10.44
C LYS A 433 30.05 -31.96 -11.46
N ALA A 434 29.34 -30.84 -11.46
CA ALA A 434 28.25 -30.60 -12.40
C ALA A 434 28.73 -30.65 -13.86
N ASN A 435 29.94 -30.15 -14.12
CA ASN A 435 30.56 -30.18 -15.44
C ASN A 435 30.94 -31.61 -15.86
N ALA A 436 31.57 -32.38 -14.97
CA ALA A 436 31.90 -33.78 -15.23
C ALA A 436 30.64 -34.63 -15.48
N ASP A 437 29.58 -34.43 -14.68
CA ASP A 437 28.29 -35.08 -14.87
C ASP A 437 27.65 -34.71 -16.22
N PHE A 438 27.82 -33.46 -16.66
CA PHE A 438 27.35 -33.00 -17.97
C PHE A 438 28.10 -33.68 -19.12
N HIS A 439 29.44 -33.67 -19.09
CA HIS A 439 30.28 -34.32 -20.11
C HIS A 439 30.02 -35.83 -20.21
N LEU A 440 29.79 -36.52 -19.09
CA LEU A 440 29.35 -37.92 -19.11
C LEU A 440 28.04 -38.12 -19.89
N LYS A 441 27.06 -37.23 -19.71
CA LYS A 441 25.75 -37.34 -20.36
C LYS A 441 25.81 -37.06 -21.86
N ILE A 442 26.70 -36.18 -22.30
CA ILE A 442 26.85 -35.84 -23.73
C ILE A 442 27.80 -36.79 -24.48
N GLY A 443 28.38 -37.79 -23.80
CA GLY A 443 29.25 -38.79 -24.40
C GLY A 443 30.72 -38.38 -24.51
N GLU A 444 31.18 -37.48 -23.63
CA GLU A 444 32.57 -37.02 -23.54
C GLU A 444 33.25 -37.52 -22.24
N PRO A 445 33.42 -38.84 -22.07
CA PRO A 445 33.89 -39.42 -20.82
C PRO A 445 35.33 -39.05 -20.47
N LYS A 446 36.17 -38.67 -21.46
CA LYS A 446 37.55 -38.24 -21.22
C LYS A 446 37.62 -36.94 -20.41
N ILE A 447 36.85 -35.92 -20.80
CA ILE A 447 36.80 -34.62 -20.11
C ILE A 447 36.21 -34.80 -18.71
N ALA A 448 35.16 -35.62 -18.60
CA ALA A 448 34.58 -35.94 -17.30
C ALA A 448 35.57 -36.64 -16.36
N ALA A 449 36.35 -37.59 -16.88
CA ALA A 449 37.37 -38.30 -16.09
C ALA A 449 38.43 -37.34 -15.55
N GLU A 450 38.94 -36.41 -16.36
CA GLU A 450 39.90 -35.38 -15.91
C GLU A 450 39.35 -34.53 -14.75
N MET A 451 38.08 -34.10 -14.85
CA MET A 451 37.44 -33.32 -13.80
C MET A 451 37.19 -34.13 -12.51
N PHE A 452 36.79 -35.40 -12.64
CA PHE A 452 36.64 -36.29 -11.48
C PHE A 452 37.98 -36.65 -10.84
N GLU A 453 39.08 -36.77 -11.60
CA GLU A 453 40.42 -36.92 -11.05
C GLU A 453 40.80 -35.70 -10.20
N ASP A 454 40.53 -34.49 -10.69
CA ASP A 454 40.79 -33.26 -9.93
C ASP A 454 39.96 -33.15 -8.66
N LEU A 455 38.70 -33.58 -8.69
CA LEU A 455 37.86 -33.69 -7.49
C LEU A 455 38.40 -34.73 -6.50
N ARG A 456 38.84 -35.89 -7.01
CA ARG A 456 39.42 -36.96 -6.19
C ARG A 456 40.73 -36.54 -5.53
N LYS A 457 41.57 -35.74 -6.20
CA LYS A 457 42.79 -35.17 -5.59
C LYS A 457 42.45 -34.27 -4.40
N GLN A 458 41.36 -33.50 -4.48
CA GLN A 458 40.93 -32.60 -3.41
C GLN A 458 40.26 -33.34 -2.25
N ASN A 459 39.47 -34.39 -2.54
CA ASN A 459 38.85 -35.24 -1.54
C ASN A 459 39.02 -36.73 -1.87
N PRO A 460 40.14 -37.35 -1.47
CA PRO A 460 40.45 -38.74 -1.81
C PRO A 460 39.47 -39.78 -1.22
N LYS A 461 38.71 -39.40 -0.19
CA LYS A 461 37.77 -40.29 0.52
C LYS A 461 36.33 -40.23 -0.02
N ASP A 462 36.06 -39.42 -1.05
CA ASP A 462 34.73 -39.33 -1.64
C ASP A 462 34.44 -40.56 -2.53
N SER A 463 33.71 -41.52 -1.96
CA SER A 463 33.32 -42.76 -2.64
C SER A 463 32.40 -42.53 -3.85
N ARG A 464 31.62 -41.43 -3.86
CA ARG A 464 30.72 -41.10 -4.97
C ARG A 464 31.53 -40.60 -6.18
N VAL A 465 32.48 -39.71 -5.94
CA VAL A 465 33.40 -39.23 -7.01
C VAL A 465 34.22 -40.40 -7.56
N LEU A 466 34.68 -41.32 -6.72
CA LEU A 466 35.36 -42.53 -7.17
C LEU A 466 34.49 -43.40 -8.08
N ALA A 467 33.24 -43.67 -7.70
CA ALA A 467 32.31 -44.44 -8.52
C ALA A 467 32.03 -43.77 -9.89
N GLN A 468 31.85 -42.44 -9.90
CA GLN A 468 31.65 -41.68 -11.12
C GLN A 468 32.90 -41.66 -12.01
N LEU A 469 34.10 -41.56 -11.42
CA LEU A 469 35.38 -41.65 -12.12
C LEU A 469 35.56 -43.02 -12.80
N ILE A 470 35.22 -44.10 -12.09
CA ILE A 470 35.25 -45.47 -12.65
C ILE A 470 34.29 -45.59 -13.82
N THR A 471 33.08 -45.01 -13.70
CA THR A 471 32.08 -44.99 -14.77
C THR A 471 32.54 -44.18 -15.99
N ALA A 472 33.31 -43.11 -15.78
CA ALA A 472 33.92 -42.36 -16.87
C ALA A 472 34.99 -43.20 -17.59
N TYR A 473 35.92 -43.77 -16.83
CA TYR A 473 37.00 -44.59 -17.42
C TYR A 473 36.48 -45.87 -18.08
N SER A 474 35.43 -46.51 -17.58
CA SER A 474 34.90 -47.74 -18.19
C SER A 474 34.45 -47.56 -19.65
N GLN A 475 34.16 -46.32 -20.08
CA GLN A 475 33.77 -46.02 -21.45
C GLN A 475 34.94 -45.92 -22.43
N PHE A 476 36.19 -45.72 -21.97
CA PHE A 476 37.34 -45.51 -22.87
C PHE A 476 38.69 -46.11 -22.41
N ASP A 477 38.86 -46.43 -21.13
CA ASP A 477 40.04 -47.06 -20.54
C ASP A 477 39.61 -48.05 -19.42
N PRO A 478 39.21 -49.28 -19.81
CA PRO A 478 38.75 -50.30 -18.88
C PRO A 478 39.81 -50.75 -17.87
N ASP A 479 41.09 -50.72 -18.26
CA ASP A 479 42.20 -51.14 -17.39
C ASP A 479 42.38 -50.16 -16.23
N LYS A 480 42.35 -48.85 -16.54
CA LYS A 480 42.37 -47.82 -15.50
C LYS A 480 41.13 -47.88 -14.62
N ALA A 481 39.94 -48.09 -15.17
CA ALA A 481 38.72 -48.29 -14.39
C ALA A 481 38.85 -49.47 -13.40
N LYS A 482 39.40 -50.61 -13.83
CA LYS A 482 39.66 -51.79 -13.00
C LYS A 482 40.71 -51.55 -11.92
N SER A 483 41.70 -50.69 -12.19
CA SER A 483 42.68 -50.31 -11.17
C SER A 483 42.04 -49.49 -10.05
N LEU A 484 41.20 -48.51 -10.41
CA LEU A 484 40.54 -47.61 -9.47
C LEU A 484 39.42 -48.30 -8.68
N SER A 485 38.80 -49.35 -9.23
CA SER A 485 37.74 -50.10 -8.52
C SER A 485 38.25 -50.84 -7.28
N LYS A 486 39.55 -51.06 -7.15
CA LYS A 486 40.17 -51.65 -5.95
C LYS A 486 40.11 -50.72 -4.74
N ASP A 487 39.98 -49.41 -4.98
CA ASP A 487 39.93 -48.39 -3.94
C ASP A 487 38.49 -48.13 -3.44
N LEU A 488 37.49 -48.83 -4.00
CA LEU A 488 36.11 -48.71 -3.54
C LEU A 488 35.97 -49.35 -2.15
N PRO A 489 35.24 -48.71 -1.22
CA PRO A 489 34.96 -49.30 0.08
C PRO A 489 34.19 -50.62 -0.08
N SER A 490 34.41 -51.54 0.85
CA SER A 490 33.74 -52.84 0.83
C SER A 490 32.23 -52.68 1.03
N VAL A 491 31.43 -53.63 0.52
CA VAL A 491 29.97 -53.60 0.68
C VAL A 491 29.56 -53.56 2.16
N GLY A 492 30.35 -54.18 3.05
CA GLY A 492 30.12 -54.16 4.49
C GLY A 492 30.33 -52.78 5.14
N GLU A 493 31.30 -52.00 4.68
CA GLU A 493 31.53 -50.62 5.16
C GLU A 493 30.47 -49.65 4.62
N ILE A 494 29.96 -49.87 3.40
CA ILE A 494 28.89 -49.06 2.82
C ILE A 494 27.54 -49.32 3.52
N ALA A 495 27.31 -50.55 3.96
CA ALA A 495 26.06 -50.99 4.58
C ALA A 495 26.00 -50.79 6.12
N GLN A 496 27.09 -50.35 6.76
CA GLN A 496 27.15 -50.19 8.22
C GLN A 496 26.15 -49.18 8.79
N ASP A 497 25.83 -48.13 8.03
CA ASP A 497 24.89 -47.06 8.43
C ASP A 497 23.49 -47.23 7.82
N ILE A 498 23.25 -48.33 7.08
CA ILE A 498 21.96 -48.61 6.45
C ILE A 498 21.17 -49.54 7.38
N ASP A 499 20.22 -48.97 8.12
CA ASP A 499 19.22 -49.72 8.87
C ASP A 499 18.24 -50.37 7.88
N VAL A 500 18.52 -51.64 7.56
CA VAL A 500 17.75 -52.46 6.63
C VAL A 500 16.29 -52.58 7.10
N ASP A 501 16.06 -52.69 8.41
CA ASP A 501 14.73 -52.82 9.00
C ASP A 501 13.91 -51.53 8.80
N GLN A 502 14.55 -50.36 8.96
CA GLN A 502 13.91 -49.06 8.73
C GLN A 502 13.61 -48.82 7.23
N LEU A 503 14.49 -49.27 6.35
CA LEU A 503 14.30 -49.14 4.90
C LEU A 503 13.18 -50.06 4.39
N GLU A 504 13.10 -51.30 4.88
CA GLU A 504 12.01 -52.24 4.60
C GLU A 504 10.65 -51.77 5.19
N ALA A 505 10.67 -51.13 6.36
CA ALA A 505 9.49 -50.49 6.94
C ALA A 505 9.01 -49.27 6.10
N SER A 506 9.94 -48.51 5.51
CA SER A 506 9.61 -47.35 4.67
C SER A 506 8.97 -47.76 3.32
N PHE A 507 9.33 -48.92 2.77
CA PHE A 507 8.74 -49.47 1.54
C PHE A 507 7.31 -50.01 1.74
N SER A 508 6.91 -50.29 2.99
CA SER A 508 5.55 -50.74 3.35
C SER A 508 4.50 -49.62 3.41
N THR A 509 4.84 -48.37 3.07
CA THR A 509 3.91 -47.22 3.12
C THR A 509 3.19 -46.91 1.81
N LEU A 510 3.43 -47.67 0.74
CA LEU A 510 2.66 -47.61 -0.51
C LEU A 510 1.35 -48.42 -0.40
N GLY A 511 0.39 -47.86 0.34
CA GLY A 511 -1.05 -48.00 0.08
C GLY A 511 -1.83 -49.05 0.88
N PRO A 512 -2.66 -48.62 1.87
CA PRO A 512 -3.64 -49.49 2.51
C PRO A 512 -4.95 -49.49 1.70
N LYS A 513 -5.01 -50.32 0.67
CA LYS A 513 -6.28 -50.86 0.18
C LYS A 513 -6.13 -52.37 0.24
N TYR A 514 -7.10 -53.04 0.86
CA TYR A 514 -7.10 -54.46 1.18
C TYR A 514 -6.31 -54.85 2.44
N MET A 515 -6.89 -54.61 3.61
CA MET A 515 -7.02 -55.65 4.63
C MET A 515 -8.08 -55.25 5.67
N LYS A 516 -9.15 -56.02 5.70
CA LYS A 516 -10.25 -55.99 6.68
C LYS A 516 -9.91 -56.99 7.78
N LYS A 517 -9.92 -56.57 9.05
CA LYS A 517 -10.78 -57.06 10.15
C LYS A 517 -10.14 -56.90 11.53
N LYS A 518 -11.02 -56.55 12.50
CA LYS A 518 -11.16 -57.00 13.91
C LYS A 518 -9.87 -57.00 14.75
N GLY A 519 -9.72 -56.27 15.84
CA GLY A 519 -10.70 -55.86 16.84
C GLY A 519 -10.32 -56.55 18.16
N ASP A 520 -10.01 -55.79 19.20
CA ASP A 520 -10.30 -56.21 20.58
C ASP A 520 -10.29 -55.03 21.55
N THR A 521 -11.10 -55.15 22.60
CA THR A 521 -11.48 -54.09 23.54
C THR A 521 -11.06 -54.51 24.95
N GLN A 522 -10.33 -53.66 25.68
CA GLN A 522 -10.39 -53.62 27.16
C GLN A 522 -10.09 -52.19 27.69
N PRO A 523 -10.63 -51.80 28.88
CA PRO A 523 -10.84 -50.40 29.27
C PRO A 523 -10.01 -49.93 30.48
N SER A 524 -9.89 -48.59 30.63
CA SER A 524 -9.88 -47.76 31.87
C SER A 524 -8.99 -46.51 31.70
N PRO A 525 -9.03 -45.51 32.60
CA PRO A 525 -10.16 -44.72 33.12
C PRO A 525 -10.00 -43.21 32.78
N GLY A 526 -11.08 -42.43 32.88
CA GLY A 526 -11.13 -41.02 32.44
C GLY A 526 -10.26 -40.03 33.23
N PRO A 527 -10.18 -38.78 32.75
CA PRO A 527 -10.79 -37.72 33.53
C PRO A 527 -11.59 -36.69 32.71
N SER A 528 -12.66 -36.22 33.36
CA SER A 528 -13.09 -34.82 33.45
C SER A 528 -13.46 -34.05 32.18
N GLY A 529 -14.76 -34.14 31.87
CA GLY A 529 -15.66 -33.00 31.72
C GLY A 529 -15.14 -31.78 30.96
N ASP A 530 -15.42 -31.76 29.66
CA ASP A 530 -15.47 -30.51 28.90
C ASP A 530 -16.87 -30.30 28.33
N MET A 531 -17.47 -29.18 28.73
CA MET A 531 -18.78 -28.72 28.31
C MET A 531 -18.78 -28.41 26.82
N ILE A 532 -19.60 -29.14 26.05
CA ILE A 532 -19.93 -28.78 24.67
C ILE A 532 -20.78 -27.50 24.70
N ILE A 533 -20.12 -26.34 24.65
CA ILE A 533 -20.77 -25.08 24.27
C ILE A 533 -21.01 -25.13 22.77
N THR A 534 -22.25 -25.45 22.40
CA THR A 534 -22.77 -25.29 21.05
C THR A 534 -22.79 -23.80 20.68
N LYS A 535 -21.74 -23.32 19.99
CA LYS A 535 -21.72 -21.97 19.41
C LYS A 535 -22.80 -21.86 18.33
N SER A 536 -23.86 -21.12 18.65
CA SER A 536 -24.90 -20.73 17.72
C SER A 536 -24.32 -19.84 16.60
N LYS A 537 -24.65 -20.16 15.35
CA LYS A 537 -24.33 -19.34 14.17
C LYS A 537 -25.11 -18.01 14.24
N LYS A 538 -24.45 -16.89 14.55
CA LYS A 538 -25.01 -15.55 14.34
C LYS A 538 -25.19 -15.29 12.84
N LYS A 539 -26.44 -15.20 12.38
CA LYS A 539 -26.79 -14.72 11.04
C LYS A 539 -26.47 -13.22 10.93
N ARG A 540 -25.74 -12.85 9.87
CA ARG A 540 -25.41 -11.46 9.49
C ARG A 540 -26.67 -10.60 9.40
N LYS A 541 -26.72 -9.46 10.10
CA LYS A 541 -27.68 -8.37 9.79
C LYS A 541 -27.21 -7.66 8.52
N LYS A 542 -28.10 -7.53 7.52
CA LYS A 542 -27.87 -6.68 6.34
C LYS A 542 -28.05 -5.21 6.74
N LYS A 543 -27.20 -4.31 6.22
CA LYS A 543 -27.37 -2.86 6.36
C LYS A 543 -28.61 -2.40 5.57
N GLY A 544 -29.41 -1.54 6.19
CA GLY A 544 -30.60 -0.92 5.57
C GLY A 544 -30.21 0.03 4.45
N LYS A 545 -31.04 0.09 3.40
CA LYS A 545 -31.01 1.18 2.42
C LYS A 545 -31.84 2.33 2.97
N MET A 546 -31.48 3.58 2.64
CA MET A 546 -32.36 4.71 2.93
C MET A 546 -33.71 4.52 2.23
N PRO A 547 -34.84 4.90 2.85
CA PRO A 547 -36.14 4.92 2.21
C PRO A 547 -36.08 5.75 0.93
N LYS A 548 -36.84 5.33 -0.08
CA LYS A 548 -36.86 5.99 -1.39
C LYS A 548 -37.44 7.42 -1.35
N ASN A 549 -38.07 7.81 -0.24
CA ASN A 549 -38.53 9.17 0.03
C ASN A 549 -38.23 9.53 1.50
N PRO A 550 -37.49 10.62 1.77
CA PRO A 550 -37.18 11.07 3.12
C PRO A 550 -38.36 11.73 3.86
N ASP A 551 -39.42 12.16 3.15
CA ASP A 551 -40.54 12.94 3.74
C ASP A 551 -41.85 12.14 3.93
N ALA A 552 -41.81 10.81 3.82
CA ALA A 552 -43.02 10.00 4.06
C ALA A 552 -43.23 9.82 5.57
N GLU A 553 -44.42 10.18 6.08
CA GLU A 553 -44.80 9.93 7.47
C GLU A 553 -44.59 8.46 7.83
N LEU A 554 -43.76 8.25 8.85
CA LEU A 554 -43.39 6.92 9.31
C LEU A 554 -44.52 6.36 10.17
N ASP A 555 -44.94 5.13 9.87
CA ASP A 555 -45.99 4.40 10.59
C ASP A 555 -45.77 4.42 12.12
N PRO A 556 -46.69 5.03 12.90
CA PRO A 556 -46.58 5.15 14.36
C PRO A 556 -46.53 3.80 15.10
N GLU A 557 -47.07 2.73 14.52
CA GLU A 557 -47.09 1.39 15.13
C GLU A 557 -45.88 0.52 14.74
N ARG A 558 -44.86 1.13 14.12
CA ARG A 558 -43.67 0.44 13.61
C ARG A 558 -42.83 -0.22 14.69
N TRP A 559 -42.82 0.33 15.90
CA TRP A 559 -42.07 -0.20 17.04
C TRP A 559 -42.80 -1.36 17.74
N LEU A 560 -44.09 -1.57 17.44
CA LEU A 560 -44.85 -2.69 18.01
C LEU A 560 -44.53 -4.01 17.30
N PRO A 561 -44.47 -5.14 18.05
CA PRO A 561 -44.47 -6.48 17.48
C PRO A 561 -45.55 -6.63 16.42
N ARG A 562 -45.23 -7.26 15.28
CA ARG A 562 -46.09 -7.28 14.09
C ARG A 562 -47.51 -7.81 14.34
N ARG A 563 -47.75 -8.56 15.42
CA ARG A 563 -49.05 -9.12 15.82
C ARG A 563 -49.94 -8.13 16.58
N GLU A 564 -49.35 -7.07 17.13
CA GLU A 564 -49.99 -6.05 17.97
C GLU A 564 -50.32 -4.77 17.18
N ARG A 565 -50.04 -4.77 15.87
CA ARG A 565 -50.36 -3.66 14.97
C ARG A 565 -51.83 -3.72 14.56
N SER A 566 -52.51 -2.59 14.55
CA SER A 566 -53.92 -2.43 14.22
C SER A 566 -54.31 -3.00 12.85
N TYR A 567 -53.37 -3.06 11.91
CA TYR A 567 -53.56 -3.63 10.58
C TYR A 567 -53.13 -5.11 10.44
N TYR A 568 -52.71 -5.79 11.52
CA TYR A 568 -52.32 -7.20 11.45
C TYR A 568 -53.52 -8.13 11.30
N ARG A 569 -53.74 -8.61 10.08
CA ARG A 569 -54.67 -9.71 9.78
C ARG A 569 -53.84 -11.01 9.77
N GLY A 570 -53.98 -11.85 10.80
CA GLY A 570 -53.23 -13.11 10.95
C GLY A 570 -53.30 -14.04 9.72
N LYS A 571 -52.40 -15.03 9.66
CA LYS A 571 -52.35 -15.99 8.54
C LYS A 571 -53.59 -16.88 8.52
N ARG A 572 -54.39 -16.81 7.45
CA ARG A 572 -55.42 -17.81 7.11
C ARG A 572 -54.78 -19.20 7.10
N ARG A 573 -55.36 -20.11 7.88
CA ARG A 573 -54.94 -21.52 7.98
C ARG A 573 -55.36 -22.23 6.69
N ASP A 574 -54.39 -22.62 5.87
CA ASP A 574 -54.61 -23.34 4.62
C ASP A 574 -55.03 -24.78 4.93
N LYS A 575 -56.26 -25.14 4.55
CA LYS A 575 -56.97 -26.37 4.94
C LYS A 575 -56.62 -27.55 4.01
N ARG A 576 -55.33 -27.72 3.67
CA ARG A 576 -54.85 -28.74 2.71
C ARG A 576 -53.55 -29.42 3.12
N LYS A 577 -53.45 -29.80 4.39
CA LYS A 577 -52.42 -30.75 4.83
C LYS A 577 -52.88 -31.58 6.03
N ASP A 578 -54.08 -32.15 5.89
CA ASP A 578 -54.44 -33.37 6.61
C ASP A 578 -54.20 -34.52 5.64
N ILE A 579 -53.23 -35.39 5.96
CA ILE A 579 -53.22 -36.84 5.77
C ILE A 579 -51.84 -37.35 6.26
N PHE A 580 -51.91 -38.00 7.43
CA PHE A 580 -51.17 -39.21 7.85
C PHE A 580 -49.92 -39.15 8.77
N LYS A 581 -50.07 -39.91 9.88
CA LYS A 581 -49.12 -40.48 10.86
C LYS A 581 -48.51 -39.50 11.88
N GLY A 582 -48.66 -39.66 13.20
CA GLY A 582 -49.25 -40.71 14.04
C GLY A 582 -49.15 -40.27 15.52
N SER A 583 -49.93 -40.93 16.37
CA SER A 583 -50.21 -40.66 17.79
C SER A 583 -49.00 -40.72 18.74
N GLN A 584 -48.96 -39.83 19.74
CA GLN A 584 -48.99 -40.17 21.19
C GLN A 584 -48.82 -38.93 22.10
N GLY A 585 -49.86 -38.62 22.89
CA GLY A 585 -49.77 -38.47 24.37
C GLY A 585 -49.41 -37.12 25.01
N ALA A 586 -50.26 -36.75 26.00
CA ALA A 586 -50.12 -35.77 27.10
C ALA A 586 -50.25 -34.26 26.76
N ALA A 587 -51.36 -33.58 27.10
CA ALA A 587 -51.82 -33.10 28.43
C ALA A 587 -50.84 -32.05 29.03
N GLN A 588 -51.22 -30.90 29.59
CA GLN A 588 -52.49 -30.33 30.02
C GLN A 588 -52.24 -28.82 30.30
N ALA A 589 -53.33 -28.03 30.26
CA ALA A 589 -53.72 -26.90 31.12
C ALA A 589 -52.64 -26.08 31.87
N SER A 590 -52.67 -24.75 31.88
CA SER A 590 -53.68 -23.90 32.56
C SER A 590 -53.25 -22.43 32.37
N ALA A 591 -54.17 -21.52 32.02
CA ALA A 591 -54.88 -20.58 32.92
C ALA A 591 -53.89 -19.60 33.58
N ASP A 592 -53.91 -18.30 33.29
CA ASP A 592 -54.81 -17.28 33.86
C ASP A 592 -53.99 -15.96 33.77
N LEU A 593 -54.46 -14.71 33.76
CA LEU A 593 -55.75 -14.09 34.05
C LEU A 593 -55.71 -12.67 33.46
N ASP A 594 -56.89 -12.21 33.08
CA ASP A 594 -57.28 -10.85 32.70
C ASP A 594 -57.50 -9.98 33.95
N ALA A 595 -57.33 -8.65 33.81
CA ALA A 595 -57.89 -7.67 34.74
C ALA A 595 -58.07 -6.29 34.06
N SER A 596 -59.27 -6.10 33.50
CA SER A 596 -60.18 -4.95 33.72
C SER A 596 -59.64 -3.53 33.48
N LYS A 597 -60.10 -2.81 32.44
CA LYS A 597 -61.34 -2.00 32.29
C LYS A 597 -61.26 -0.58 32.84
N THR A 598 -61.65 0.37 32.00
CA THR A 598 -62.60 1.51 32.16
C THR A 598 -62.28 2.53 31.06
N ALA A 599 -63.15 3.38 30.50
CA ALA A 599 -64.59 3.49 30.36
C ALA A 599 -64.79 4.56 29.25
N THR A 600 -65.65 4.29 28.27
CA THR A 600 -66.35 5.26 27.38
C THR A 600 -67.39 6.09 28.18
N PRO A 601 -68.28 6.97 27.63
CA PRO A 601 -68.50 7.51 26.26
C PRO A 601 -68.94 9.01 26.16
N GLY A 602 -69.23 9.48 24.93
CA GLY A 602 -70.29 10.46 24.61
C GLY A 602 -69.77 11.81 24.08
N SER A 603 -70.32 12.48 23.07
CA SER A 603 -71.61 12.43 22.35
C SER A 603 -71.47 13.43 21.17
N GLY A 604 -71.79 13.09 19.92
CA GLY A 604 -73.01 13.54 19.20
C GLY A 604 -72.80 14.88 18.45
N SER A 605 -73.30 15.20 17.25
CA SER A 605 -74.29 14.61 16.34
C SER A 605 -74.24 15.37 14.99
N GLU A 606 -74.50 14.66 13.87
CA GLU A 606 -75.38 14.99 12.71
C GLU A 606 -75.44 16.42 12.10
N ALA A 607 -75.77 16.66 10.81
CA ALA A 607 -76.01 15.90 9.57
C ALA A 607 -76.31 16.91 8.42
N GLY A 608 -76.27 16.46 7.14
CA GLY A 608 -76.93 17.16 6.02
C GLY A 608 -76.53 16.79 4.57
N SER A 609 -77.02 15.63 4.07
CA SER A 609 -77.65 15.28 2.75
C SER A 609 -77.21 15.88 1.37
N PRO A 610 -77.64 15.33 0.19
CA PRO A 610 -78.18 13.98 -0.17
C PRO A 610 -77.69 13.34 -1.52
N ARG A 611 -78.05 12.04 -1.69
CA ARG A 611 -78.40 11.13 -2.86
C ARG A 611 -78.46 11.65 -4.35
N PRO A 612 -78.71 10.79 -5.39
CA PRO A 612 -78.87 9.30 -5.50
C PRO A 612 -78.09 8.60 -6.67
N GLY A 613 -77.69 7.31 -6.58
CA GLY A 613 -78.38 6.07 -7.06
C GLY A 613 -78.13 5.79 -8.57
N SER A 614 -77.84 4.60 -9.15
CA SER A 614 -77.77 3.19 -8.75
C SER A 614 -77.26 2.32 -9.95
N VAL A 615 -76.44 1.29 -9.66
CA VAL A 615 -76.20 -0.03 -10.34
C VAL A 615 -75.78 -0.25 -11.82
N ALA A 616 -74.75 -1.11 -11.95
CA ALA A 616 -74.51 -2.23 -12.90
C ALA A 616 -73.78 -2.04 -14.25
N SER A 617 -72.83 -2.97 -14.49
CA SER A 617 -72.01 -3.30 -15.69
C SER A 617 -72.82 -3.47 -17.00
N PRO A 618 -72.26 -3.47 -18.26
CA PRO A 618 -71.09 -4.28 -18.73
C PRO A 618 -70.19 -3.64 -19.86
N THR A 619 -69.11 -4.33 -20.28
CA THR A 619 -68.40 -4.21 -21.59
C THR A 619 -69.31 -4.65 -22.78
N PRO A 620 -69.08 -4.48 -24.14
CA PRO A 620 -67.83 -4.23 -24.94
C PRO A 620 -67.95 -3.44 -26.32
N THR A 621 -66.80 -3.18 -27.02
CA THR A 621 -66.54 -3.13 -28.52
C THR A 621 -67.30 -2.14 -29.48
N PRO A 622 -66.97 -1.97 -30.80
CA PRO A 622 -65.75 -1.40 -31.45
C PRO A 622 -66.00 -0.41 -32.66
N THR A 623 -64.94 0.33 -33.09
CA THR A 623 -64.65 0.91 -34.47
C THR A 623 -65.55 2.02 -35.10
N PRO A 624 -65.14 2.77 -36.18
CA PRO A 624 -63.91 3.57 -36.40
C PRO A 624 -64.11 4.97 -37.12
N GLY A 625 -63.08 5.86 -37.05
CA GLY A 625 -62.69 6.89 -38.05
C GLY A 625 -62.99 8.38 -37.75
N PRO A 626 -62.34 9.38 -38.42
CA PRO A 626 -60.96 9.49 -38.94
C PRO A 626 -60.18 10.81 -38.59
N GLN A 627 -58.83 10.77 -38.75
CA GLN A 627 -57.81 11.83 -39.07
C GLN A 627 -57.84 13.22 -38.38
N VAL A 628 -56.71 13.85 -37.98
CA VAL A 628 -55.62 14.48 -38.78
C VAL A 628 -54.29 14.57 -37.99
N GLN A 629 -53.19 14.77 -38.74
CA GLN A 629 -51.76 14.50 -38.58
C GLN A 629 -50.91 15.36 -37.60
N GLY A 630 -49.76 14.79 -37.21
CA GLY A 630 -48.51 15.49 -36.84
C GLY A 630 -47.38 14.51 -36.45
N PRO A 631 -46.11 14.64 -36.91
CA PRO A 631 -45.35 13.49 -37.41
C PRO A 631 -44.34 12.84 -36.45
N ARG A 632 -44.06 11.58 -36.78
CA ARG A 632 -43.17 10.59 -36.16
C ARG A 632 -42.02 10.31 -37.14
N GLN A 633 -40.83 9.97 -36.66
CA GLN A 633 -40.01 8.92 -37.29
C GLN A 633 -39.00 8.29 -36.31
N GLN A 634 -38.85 6.97 -36.47
CA GLN A 634 -38.06 6.02 -35.69
C GLN A 634 -36.77 5.62 -36.45
N LYS A 635 -35.88 4.89 -35.74
CA LYS A 635 -34.79 3.94 -36.15
C LYS A 635 -34.97 3.23 -37.53
N PRO A 636 -34.02 2.44 -38.15
CA PRO A 636 -32.88 1.67 -37.57
C PRO A 636 -31.64 1.32 -38.49
N ALA A 637 -30.71 0.51 -37.92
CA ALA A 637 -29.96 -0.66 -38.46
C ALA A 637 -28.78 -0.61 -39.48
N GLN A 638 -27.65 -1.18 -39.02
CA GLN A 638 -26.59 -2.06 -39.60
C GLN A 638 -26.30 -2.17 -41.12
N ALA A 639 -25.00 -2.10 -41.49
CA ALA A 639 -24.35 -2.93 -42.52
C ALA A 639 -22.80 -2.98 -42.39
N GLN A 640 -22.19 -4.08 -42.88
CA GLN A 640 -20.76 -4.45 -42.83
C GLN A 640 -19.93 -3.99 -44.06
N LYS A 641 -18.60 -3.91 -43.87
CA LYS A 641 -17.45 -4.25 -44.78
C LYS A 641 -17.38 -3.68 -46.23
N LYS A 642 -16.31 -2.92 -46.56
CA LYS A 642 -15.05 -3.29 -47.30
C LYS A 642 -14.36 -2.13 -48.07
N LYS A 643 -13.02 -2.09 -47.95
CA LYS A 643 -11.93 -1.74 -48.92
C LYS A 643 -11.75 -0.35 -49.58
N LYS A 644 -10.56 0.24 -49.29
CA LYS A 644 -9.51 0.89 -50.13
C LYS A 644 -9.90 1.62 -51.44
N LYS A 645 -9.50 2.90 -51.60
CA LYS A 645 -8.23 3.39 -52.24
C LYS A 645 -8.14 4.94 -52.33
N LYS A 646 -6.90 5.43 -52.20
CA LYS A 646 -6.22 6.61 -52.80
C LYS A 646 -6.83 8.03 -52.72
N GLY A 647 -6.03 8.95 -52.14
CA GLY A 647 -5.34 9.99 -52.92
C GLY A 647 -5.63 11.46 -52.57
N GLY A 648 -4.58 12.18 -52.14
CA GLY A 648 -4.42 13.66 -52.23
C GLY A 648 -5.22 14.48 -51.21
N GLY A 649 -4.73 15.57 -50.63
CA GLY A 649 -3.48 16.32 -50.71
C GLY A 649 -3.57 17.49 -49.71
N LYS A 650 -2.43 18.17 -49.52
CA LYS A 650 -2.15 19.44 -48.82
C LYS A 650 -3.39 20.35 -48.58
N TRP A 651 -3.55 21.05 -47.47
CA TRP A 651 -2.63 22.02 -46.83
C TRP A 651 -2.89 22.09 -45.32
#